data_AF-A0A955XA74-F1
#
_entry.id   AF-A0A955XA74-F1
#
_cell.length_a   1.000
_cell.length_b   1.000
_cell.length_c   1.000
_cell.angle_alpha   90.00
_cell.angle_beta   90.00
_cell.angle_gamma   90.00
#
_symmetry.space_group_name_H-M   'P 1'
#
loop_
_entity.id
_entity.type
_entity.pdbx_description
1 polymer ?
#
loop_
_entity_poly.entity_id
_entity_poly.type
_entity_poly.pdbx_seq_one_letter_code
_entity_poly.pdbx_strand_id
1 'polypeptide(L)'
;MKTGAAFVGFLFSAVVGFAVGYSVNQAKQGASPSADSGSKKIAQGKEGAAKPAAEPESDIYQVPVGTSYANGPSDALVTIVEFSDFQCPFCGRVVPTLHQIEKNYEGDVRVVFKHQPLPFHRDAPLASEYALAAGEQGKFWEMHDKLFENQKALSQDDLDRYVKELGLDLDKVKAFVESGRGKKTIQEDQDLARKVGANGTPAFFINGENLVGAQPYEKFKEVVDAQLAKAKALVAKGVSKKDVYAELTKNGRTSAPPPKPREAPQAPPQTRQKVDLVAGTPAKGNTKDALVTIVEWSDFECPFCGRVNPTIKEVMDTYKDKVQVQFRNQPLSFHKSAMPAAKAAQAAHKQGKFWQMHDKLFENQRALQPADLEKYAAEIGLNVAQFKKDMESPEVDAIIKKDMEDGAKYGARGTPTLFVNGIPVRGAQPFPAFKTVIDKELELAEKVMKDGVAKKDVYAEILKREAGKTVAGAAPTPSAPPAPTGPVKIDIGRAPTMGPKNAPIKVVMWSDFQCPFCGRVNPSIDQLKKEYGTKIQFAFKQYPLPFHQQAKPAAIASLAAHRQGKFWEMHAKLFENQKALGEEDLVKYAGELGLDVGKFQKDLKDPELAAWVDQDMAEGSKVGVRGTPATFINGRLVSGAQPYPAFKAVVDEELKK
;
A
#
# COMPACT_ATOMS: atom_id res chain seq x y z
N MET A 1 -69.76 50.97 -4.38
CA MET A 1 -70.70 50.50 -5.43
C MET A 1 -69.99 49.50 -6.32
N LYS A 2 -70.70 48.48 -6.84
CA LYS A 2 -70.48 47.75 -8.12
C LYS A 2 -69.08 47.11 -8.35
N THR A 3 -68.92 45.77 -8.35
CA THR A 3 -69.24 44.77 -9.42
C THR A 3 -68.49 45.00 -10.74
N GLY A 4 -67.92 44.02 -11.44
CA GLY A 4 -67.86 42.55 -11.30
C GLY A 4 -66.89 41.98 -12.37
N ALA A 5 -66.87 40.75 -12.89
CA ALA A 5 -67.39 39.42 -12.54
C ALA A 5 -67.60 38.62 -13.85
N ALA A 6 -66.91 37.48 -14.04
CA ALA A 6 -67.26 36.41 -15.00
C ALA A 6 -66.55 35.11 -14.51
N PHE A 7 -67.20 33.99 -14.16
CA PHE A 7 -68.08 33.05 -14.91
C PHE A 7 -67.35 32.22 -15.99
N VAL A 8 -67.47 30.88 -16.04
CA VAL A 8 -68.00 29.88 -15.06
C VAL A 8 -67.54 28.45 -15.43
N GLY A 9 -67.61 27.46 -14.52
CA GLY A 9 -67.28 26.06 -14.86
C GLY A 9 -67.30 25.03 -13.71
N PHE A 10 -68.48 24.70 -13.15
CA PHE A 10 -68.74 23.54 -12.27
C PHE A 10 -69.41 22.40 -13.11
N LEU A 11 -69.58 21.11 -12.73
CA LEU A 11 -69.77 20.38 -11.45
C LEU A 11 -69.24 18.90 -11.51
N PHE A 12 -68.94 18.30 -10.32
CA PHE A 12 -69.31 16.96 -9.74
C PHE A 12 -69.79 15.79 -10.66
N SER A 13 -69.64 14.46 -10.43
CA SER A 13 -69.08 13.52 -9.38
C SER A 13 -68.71 12.17 -10.10
N ALA A 14 -68.39 10.97 -9.56
CA ALA A 14 -68.34 10.24 -8.26
C ALA A 14 -67.12 9.23 -8.30
N VAL A 15 -66.62 8.43 -7.33
CA VAL A 15 -66.99 7.69 -6.07
C VAL A 15 -67.49 6.23 -6.25
N VAL A 16 -66.84 5.28 -5.53
CA VAL A 16 -66.99 3.78 -5.48
C VAL A 16 -66.47 3.01 -6.72
N GLY A 17 -65.77 1.85 -6.63
CA GLY A 17 -65.14 1.17 -5.48
C GLY A 17 -64.83 -0.34 -5.70
N PHE A 18 -63.82 -0.87 -4.98
CA PHE A 18 -63.54 -2.31 -4.67
C PHE A 18 -63.03 -3.32 -5.75
N ALA A 19 -61.73 -3.68 -5.60
CA ALA A 19 -61.03 -4.99 -5.65
C ALA A 19 -61.49 -6.26 -6.42
N VAL A 20 -60.47 -7.12 -6.69
CA VAL A 20 -60.44 -8.58 -7.01
C VAL A 20 -60.41 -9.00 -8.50
N GLY A 21 -59.48 -9.91 -8.83
CA GLY A 21 -59.33 -10.63 -10.11
C GLY A 21 -58.57 -9.85 -11.19
N TYR A 22 -57.36 -10.21 -11.64
CA TYR A 22 -56.55 -11.43 -11.50
C TYR A 22 -57.18 -12.71 -12.07
N SER A 23 -57.16 -12.87 -13.40
CA SER A 23 -56.55 -14.05 -14.09
C SER A 23 -56.71 -13.99 -15.62
N VAL A 24 -56.04 -14.92 -16.31
CA VAL A 24 -56.25 -15.36 -17.71
C VAL A 24 -55.61 -14.49 -18.82
N ASN A 25 -54.33 -14.80 -19.08
CA ASN A 25 -53.76 -15.18 -20.40
C ASN A 25 -53.72 -14.17 -21.60
N GLN A 26 -52.66 -14.13 -22.41
CA GLN A 26 -51.28 -14.67 -22.28
C GLN A 26 -50.37 -14.09 -23.40
N ALA A 27 -49.07 -14.43 -23.37
CA ALA A 27 -48.10 -14.36 -24.48
C ALA A 27 -47.71 -12.93 -24.95
N LYS A 28 -46.45 -12.55 -25.18
CA LYS A 28 -45.08 -13.16 -25.11
C LYS A 28 -44.11 -12.02 -24.70
N GLN A 29 -42.90 -12.20 -24.18
CA GLN A 29 -42.06 -13.35 -23.77
C GLN A 29 -41.11 -12.82 -22.66
N GLY A 30 -40.31 -13.59 -21.91
CA GLY A 30 -40.00 -15.02 -21.99
C GLY A 30 -38.58 -15.30 -21.48
N ALA A 31 -38.30 -15.03 -20.19
CA ALA A 31 -37.00 -15.31 -19.58
C ALA A 31 -36.80 -16.82 -19.33
N SER A 32 -35.57 -17.32 -19.51
CA SER A 32 -35.26 -18.73 -19.27
C SER A 32 -35.17 -19.07 -17.77
N PRO A 33 -35.61 -20.28 -17.35
CA PRO A 33 -35.76 -20.63 -15.94
C PRO A 33 -34.50 -21.25 -15.32
N SER A 34 -34.47 -21.26 -13.99
CA SER A 34 -33.64 -22.19 -13.22
C SER A 34 -34.14 -23.63 -13.45
N ALA A 35 -33.22 -24.58 -13.62
CA ALA A 35 -33.54 -25.99 -13.78
C ALA A 35 -33.09 -26.79 -12.55
N ASP A 36 -34.06 -27.35 -11.83
CA ASP A 36 -33.84 -28.41 -10.84
C ASP A 36 -33.22 -29.65 -11.52
N SER A 37 -32.31 -30.34 -10.83
CA SER A 37 -31.56 -31.48 -11.36
C SER A 37 -31.63 -32.72 -10.45
N GLY A 38 -32.84 -33.16 -10.15
CA GLY A 38 -33.22 -34.59 -10.14
C GLY A 38 -32.34 -35.55 -9.32
N SER A 39 -32.73 -35.76 -8.06
CA SER A 39 -32.18 -36.78 -7.17
C SER A 39 -32.07 -38.17 -7.80
N LYS A 40 -30.85 -38.64 -8.07
CA LYS A 40 -30.55 -40.06 -8.27
C LYS A 40 -29.87 -40.66 -7.04
N LYS A 41 -30.46 -41.73 -6.49
CA LYS A 41 -29.82 -42.55 -5.46
C LYS A 41 -28.54 -43.17 -6.00
N ILE A 42 -27.44 -43.03 -5.27
CA ILE A 42 -26.29 -43.94 -5.32
C ILE A 42 -26.17 -44.59 -3.93
N ALA A 43 -25.70 -45.84 -3.90
CA ALA A 43 -25.85 -46.73 -2.74
C ALA A 43 -24.96 -46.36 -1.53
N GLN A 44 -25.37 -46.80 -0.35
CA GLN A 44 -24.60 -46.66 0.88
C GLN A 44 -23.35 -47.55 0.87
N GLY A 45 -22.17 -46.96 0.71
CA GLY A 45 -20.92 -47.55 1.18
C GLY A 45 -20.77 -47.34 2.69
N LYS A 46 -20.54 -48.41 3.46
CA LYS A 46 -20.18 -48.31 4.88
C LYS A 46 -18.65 -48.33 4.99
N GLU A 47 -18.05 -47.19 5.34
CA GLU A 47 -16.64 -47.13 5.76
C GLU A 47 -16.45 -46.33 7.05
N GLY A 48 -15.27 -46.52 7.65
CA GLY A 48 -14.99 -46.33 9.08
C GLY A 48 -15.48 -45.03 9.72
N ALA A 49 -15.97 -45.18 10.95
CA ALA A 49 -16.20 -44.05 11.86
C ALA A 49 -14.86 -43.40 12.23
N ALA A 50 -14.49 -42.35 11.49
CA ALA A 50 -13.34 -41.53 11.84
C ALA A 50 -13.57 -40.90 13.22
N LYS A 51 -12.60 -41.06 14.12
CA LYS A 51 -12.53 -40.35 15.39
C LYS A 51 -12.66 -38.84 15.11
N PRO A 52 -13.48 -38.07 15.86
CA PRO A 52 -13.61 -36.64 15.62
C PRO A 52 -12.24 -35.99 15.55
N ALA A 53 -11.99 -35.24 14.48
CA ALA A 53 -10.84 -34.35 14.42
C ALA A 53 -10.95 -33.38 15.60
N ALA A 54 -9.83 -33.10 16.27
CA ALA A 54 -9.83 -32.05 17.28
C ALA A 54 -10.28 -30.73 16.63
N GLU A 55 -11.18 -30.00 17.29
CA GLU A 55 -11.53 -28.66 16.85
C GLU A 55 -10.24 -27.82 16.75
N PRO A 56 -10.08 -26.99 15.71
CA PRO A 56 -8.89 -26.18 15.56
C PRO A 56 -8.73 -25.29 16.78
N GLU A 57 -7.55 -25.29 17.39
CA GLU A 57 -7.24 -24.44 18.55
C GLU A 57 -7.63 -22.98 18.23
N SER A 58 -8.66 -22.47 18.89
CA SER A 58 -9.16 -21.13 18.65
C SER A 58 -8.07 -20.10 18.99
N ASP A 59 -7.81 -19.17 18.07
CA ASP A 59 -6.83 -18.10 18.20
C ASP A 59 -7.32 -16.99 19.18
N ILE A 60 -7.68 -17.40 20.40
CA ILE A 60 -8.05 -16.53 21.52
C ILE A 60 -6.78 -15.91 22.10
N TYR A 61 -6.82 -14.61 22.39
CA TYR A 61 -5.76 -13.85 23.03
C TYR A 61 -6.18 -13.36 24.42
N GLN A 62 -5.22 -13.34 25.35
CA GLN A 62 -5.40 -12.67 26.64
C GLN A 62 -5.03 -11.20 26.48
N VAL A 63 -6.02 -10.32 26.46
CA VAL A 63 -5.85 -8.87 26.23
C VAL A 63 -6.30 -8.08 27.47
N PRO A 64 -5.37 -7.60 28.32
CA PRO A 64 -5.73 -6.88 29.53
C PRO A 64 -6.47 -5.56 29.23
N VAL A 65 -7.76 -5.52 29.61
CA VAL A 65 -8.59 -4.31 29.63
C VAL A 65 -7.97 -3.27 30.58
N GLY A 66 -7.66 -3.68 31.82
CA GLY A 66 -7.06 -2.79 32.82
C GLY A 66 -7.97 -1.61 33.15
N THR A 67 -7.42 -0.40 33.11
CA THR A 67 -8.13 0.87 33.33
C THR A 67 -8.54 1.57 32.02
N SER A 68 -8.56 0.87 30.88
CA SER A 68 -9.06 1.44 29.63
C SER A 68 -10.54 1.81 29.73
N TYR A 69 -10.91 2.93 29.11
CA TYR A 69 -12.29 3.37 29.02
C TYR A 69 -13.13 2.36 28.25
N ALA A 70 -14.33 2.12 28.77
CA ALA A 70 -15.29 1.17 28.23
C ALA A 70 -16.65 1.84 28.02
N ASN A 71 -17.37 1.44 26.96
CA ASN A 71 -18.77 1.77 26.74
C ASN A 71 -19.61 0.52 26.99
N GLY A 72 -20.77 0.64 27.64
CA GLY A 72 -21.59 -0.51 28.07
C GLY A 72 -21.19 -1.13 29.42
N PRO A 73 -21.91 -2.17 29.89
CA PRO A 73 -21.82 -2.64 31.27
C PRO A 73 -20.48 -3.26 31.69
N SER A 74 -20.10 -3.06 32.97
CA SER A 74 -18.89 -3.67 33.56
C SER A 74 -18.91 -5.20 33.61
N ASP A 75 -20.10 -5.81 33.49
CA ASP A 75 -20.38 -7.24 33.50
C ASP A 75 -21.00 -7.73 32.18
N ALA A 76 -20.80 -6.98 31.08
CA ALA A 76 -21.21 -7.40 29.75
C ALA A 76 -20.57 -8.74 29.34
N LEU A 77 -21.38 -9.61 28.72
CA LEU A 77 -21.00 -10.97 28.34
C LEU A 77 -20.00 -11.03 27.18
N VAL A 78 -19.97 -9.99 26.35
CA VAL A 78 -18.99 -9.82 25.26
C VAL A 78 -18.22 -8.51 25.47
N THR A 79 -16.90 -8.62 25.56
CA THR A 79 -15.98 -7.47 25.56
C THR A 79 -15.29 -7.39 24.21
N ILE A 80 -15.47 -6.27 23.50
CA ILE A 80 -14.75 -5.95 22.27
C ILE A 80 -13.60 -5.01 22.66
N VAL A 81 -12.35 -5.49 22.64
CA VAL A 81 -11.18 -4.61 22.84
C VAL A 81 -10.71 -4.11 21.48
N GLU A 82 -10.79 -2.80 21.23
CA GLU A 82 -10.32 -2.16 19.98
C GLU A 82 -9.00 -1.42 20.21
N PHE A 83 -7.99 -1.72 19.40
CA PHE A 83 -6.81 -0.87 19.22
C PHE A 83 -7.05 0.09 18.05
N SER A 84 -7.07 1.40 18.33
CA SER A 84 -7.53 2.43 17.37
C SER A 84 -6.67 3.70 17.35
N ASP A 85 -6.93 4.54 16.33
CA ASP A 85 -6.19 5.76 16.02
C ASP A 85 -7.13 6.84 15.45
N PHE A 86 -7.20 7.99 16.11
CA PHE A 86 -8.11 9.09 15.75
C PHE A 86 -7.87 9.74 14.38
N GLN A 87 -6.69 9.60 13.76
CA GLN A 87 -6.45 10.03 12.37
C GLN A 87 -6.58 8.90 11.34
N CYS A 88 -6.72 7.64 11.76
CA CYS A 88 -6.81 6.52 10.83
C CYS A 88 -8.19 6.48 10.12
N PRO A 89 -8.24 6.56 8.77
CA PRO A 89 -9.50 6.59 8.02
C PRO A 89 -10.20 5.22 7.92
N PHE A 90 -9.61 4.17 8.50
CA PHE A 90 -10.27 2.88 8.72
C PHE A 90 -10.91 2.82 10.11
N CYS A 91 -10.32 3.46 11.13
CA CYS A 91 -10.93 3.60 12.45
C CYS A 91 -12.23 4.42 12.38
N GLY A 92 -12.19 5.64 11.80
CA GLY A 92 -13.41 6.44 11.61
C GLY A 92 -14.50 5.77 10.75
N ARG A 93 -14.12 4.79 9.91
CA ARG A 93 -15.07 3.98 9.12
C ARG A 93 -15.80 2.93 9.97
N VAL A 94 -15.19 2.44 11.05
CA VAL A 94 -15.74 1.35 11.86
C VAL A 94 -16.65 1.86 12.98
N VAL A 95 -16.51 3.12 13.41
CA VAL A 95 -17.32 3.73 14.49
C VAL A 95 -18.84 3.52 14.30
N PRO A 96 -19.45 3.78 13.12
CA PRO A 96 -20.89 3.51 12.92
C PRO A 96 -21.25 2.02 13.01
N THR A 97 -20.31 1.11 12.74
CA THR A 97 -20.51 -0.33 12.92
C THR A 97 -20.46 -0.73 14.39
N LEU A 98 -19.57 -0.11 15.18
CA LEU A 98 -19.50 -0.32 16.63
C LEU A 98 -20.75 0.21 17.32
N HIS A 99 -21.16 1.46 17.04
CA HIS A 99 -22.42 2.02 17.54
C HIS A 99 -23.65 1.13 17.20
N GLN A 100 -23.67 0.52 16.00
CA GLN A 100 -24.71 -0.42 15.60
C GLN A 100 -24.65 -1.74 16.41
N ILE A 101 -23.46 -2.24 16.73
CA ILE A 101 -23.29 -3.42 17.60
C ILE A 101 -23.69 -3.10 19.04
N GLU A 102 -23.22 -2.00 19.62
CA GLU A 102 -23.58 -1.57 20.99
C GLU A 102 -25.09 -1.44 21.16
N LYS A 103 -25.78 -0.86 20.18
CA LYS A 103 -27.24 -0.75 20.15
C LYS A 103 -27.96 -2.09 19.98
N ASN A 104 -27.46 -2.97 19.10
CA ASN A 104 -28.14 -4.24 18.79
C ASN A 104 -27.86 -5.34 19.84
N TYR A 105 -26.87 -5.13 20.70
CA TYR A 105 -26.45 -6.03 21.79
C TYR A 105 -26.43 -5.30 23.14
N GLU A 106 -27.33 -4.34 23.33
CA GLU A 106 -27.45 -3.52 24.55
C GLU A 106 -27.53 -4.41 25.80
N GLY A 107 -26.69 -4.13 26.80
CA GLY A 107 -26.61 -4.93 28.03
C GLY A 107 -25.75 -6.20 27.95
N ASP A 108 -25.53 -6.76 26.75
CA ASP A 108 -24.72 -7.97 26.52
C ASP A 108 -23.32 -7.67 25.98
N VAL A 109 -23.10 -6.52 25.31
CA VAL A 109 -21.78 -6.06 24.80
C VAL A 109 -21.24 -4.87 25.60
N ARG A 110 -19.90 -4.82 25.73
CA ARG A 110 -19.13 -3.59 25.97
C ARG A 110 -18.01 -3.42 24.94
N VAL A 111 -17.70 -2.19 24.56
CA VAL A 111 -16.51 -1.83 23.77
C VAL A 111 -15.47 -1.24 24.71
N VAL A 112 -14.19 -1.55 24.50
CA VAL A 112 -13.04 -1.09 25.30
C VAL A 112 -12.01 -0.47 24.36
N PHE A 113 -11.66 0.80 24.59
CA PHE A 113 -10.72 1.52 23.74
C PHE A 113 -9.26 1.33 24.18
N LYS A 114 -8.37 1.08 23.22
CA LYS A 114 -6.92 1.00 23.37
C LYS A 114 -6.23 1.95 22.40
N HIS A 115 -5.34 2.80 22.91
CA HIS A 115 -4.69 3.82 22.11
C HIS A 115 -3.52 3.26 21.30
N GLN A 116 -3.63 3.29 19.97
CA GLN A 116 -2.56 2.89 19.06
C GLN A 116 -2.33 3.93 17.94
N PRO A 117 -1.96 5.18 18.27
CA PRO A 117 -1.62 6.19 17.26
C PRO A 117 -0.40 5.74 16.44
N LEU A 118 -0.49 5.82 15.12
CA LEU A 118 0.50 5.29 14.18
C LEU A 118 1.61 6.32 13.86
N PRO A 119 2.89 5.91 13.64
CA PRO A 119 4.04 6.85 13.52
C PRO A 119 4.04 7.83 12.33
N PHE A 120 3.02 7.78 11.48
CA PHE A 120 2.78 8.68 10.35
C PHE A 120 1.55 9.58 10.54
N HIS A 121 0.77 9.38 11.59
CA HIS A 121 -0.30 10.28 12.03
C HIS A 121 0.26 11.24 13.09
N ARG A 122 0.48 12.49 12.69
CA ARG A 122 1.22 13.49 13.49
C ARG A 122 0.46 13.92 14.74
N ASP A 123 -0.86 14.00 14.64
CA ASP A 123 -1.74 14.66 15.61
C ASP A 123 -2.52 13.64 16.47
N ALA A 124 -2.63 12.40 16.00
CA ALA A 124 -3.26 11.28 16.72
C ALA A 124 -2.71 11.00 18.15
N PRO A 125 -1.41 11.21 18.47
CA PRO A 125 -0.94 11.12 19.85
C PRO A 125 -1.55 12.19 20.76
N LEU A 126 -1.65 13.43 20.31
CA LEU A 126 -2.22 14.53 21.09
C LEU A 126 -3.74 14.36 21.24
N ALA A 127 -4.44 13.97 20.17
CA ALA A 127 -5.85 13.59 20.23
C ALA A 127 -6.10 12.46 21.24
N SER A 128 -5.19 11.48 21.33
CA SER A 128 -5.25 10.41 22.33
C SER A 128 -5.07 10.93 23.76
N GLU A 129 -4.13 11.85 24.00
CA GLU A 129 -3.99 12.48 25.33
C GLU A 129 -5.21 13.32 25.71
N TYR A 130 -5.84 14.03 24.77
CA TYR A 130 -7.07 14.80 25.01
C TYR A 130 -8.30 13.90 25.26
N ALA A 131 -8.41 12.75 24.59
CA ALA A 131 -9.45 11.75 24.89
C ALA A 131 -9.32 11.21 26.32
N LEU A 132 -8.12 10.82 26.73
CA LEU A 132 -7.84 10.39 28.11
C LEU A 132 -8.13 11.51 29.13
N ALA A 133 -7.75 12.75 28.84
CA ALA A 133 -8.00 13.90 29.70
C ALA A 133 -9.50 14.27 29.81
N ALA A 134 -10.29 14.07 28.75
CA ALA A 134 -11.74 14.17 28.80
C ALA A 134 -12.36 13.03 29.63
N GLY A 135 -11.77 11.83 29.56
CA GLY A 135 -12.15 10.68 30.38
C GLY A 135 -11.95 10.88 31.89
N GLU A 136 -10.92 11.62 32.31
CA GLU A 136 -10.74 12.03 33.73
C GLU A 136 -11.84 13.01 34.22
N GLN A 137 -12.56 13.62 33.28
CA GLN A 137 -13.73 14.48 33.54
C GLN A 137 -15.05 13.77 33.19
N GLY A 138 -15.02 12.46 32.97
CA GLY A 138 -16.20 11.62 32.71
C GLY A 138 -16.71 11.62 31.26
N LYS A 139 -16.05 12.29 30.31
CA LYS A 139 -16.50 12.46 28.92
C LYS A 139 -15.58 11.83 27.86
N PHE A 140 -15.10 10.62 28.13
CA PHE A 140 -14.21 9.92 27.18
C PHE A 140 -14.90 9.68 25.83
N TRP A 141 -16.15 9.21 25.85
CA TRP A 141 -16.84 8.76 24.64
C TRP A 141 -17.36 9.93 23.80
N GLU A 142 -17.82 11.01 24.43
CA GLU A 142 -18.18 12.23 23.71
C GLU A 142 -16.95 12.89 23.05
N MET A 143 -15.77 12.81 23.67
CA MET A 143 -14.52 13.23 23.03
C MET A 143 -14.11 12.26 21.92
N HIS A 144 -14.17 10.95 22.15
CA HIS A 144 -13.88 9.92 21.15
C HIS A 144 -14.66 10.13 19.85
N ASP A 145 -15.99 10.25 19.95
CA ASP A 145 -16.86 10.44 18.80
C ASP A 145 -16.58 11.80 18.13
N LYS A 146 -16.39 12.87 18.91
CA LYS A 146 -16.03 14.20 18.40
C LYS A 146 -14.72 14.18 17.60
N LEU A 147 -13.70 13.43 18.06
CA LEU A 147 -12.43 13.27 17.35
C LEU A 147 -12.60 12.48 16.05
N PHE A 148 -13.44 11.43 16.05
CA PHE A 148 -13.71 10.63 14.84
C PHE A 148 -14.61 11.34 13.81
N GLU A 149 -15.53 12.20 14.23
CA GLU A 149 -16.24 13.13 13.34
C GLU A 149 -15.26 14.10 12.64
N ASN A 150 -14.14 14.43 13.30
CA ASN A 150 -13.25 15.53 12.93
C ASN A 150 -11.81 15.11 12.57
N GLN A 151 -11.58 13.88 12.09
CA GLN A 151 -10.22 13.29 11.89
C GLN A 151 -9.18 14.16 11.12
N LYS A 152 -9.64 15.13 10.32
CA LYS A 152 -8.80 16.05 9.52
C LYS A 152 -8.44 17.36 10.24
N ALA A 153 -9.07 17.65 11.37
CA ALA A 153 -8.95 18.88 12.15
C ALA A 153 -8.65 18.51 13.61
N LEU A 154 -7.49 17.90 13.85
CA LEU A 154 -7.03 17.47 15.16
C LEU A 154 -5.78 18.24 15.63
N SER A 155 -5.59 19.48 15.16
CA SER A 155 -4.52 20.35 15.66
C SER A 155 -4.80 20.78 17.11
N GLN A 156 -3.80 21.29 17.83
CA GLN A 156 -4.01 21.68 19.23
C GLN A 156 -5.12 22.75 19.40
N ASP A 157 -5.25 23.68 18.45
CA ASP A 157 -6.32 24.69 18.45
C ASP A 157 -7.70 24.07 18.20
N ASP A 158 -7.79 22.98 17.43
CA ASP A 158 -9.02 22.22 17.25
C ASP A 158 -9.39 21.45 18.51
N LEU A 159 -8.41 20.79 19.13
CA LEU A 159 -8.60 20.02 20.36
C LEU A 159 -9.01 20.92 21.53
N ASP A 160 -8.35 22.07 21.71
CA ASP A 160 -8.71 23.12 22.69
C ASP A 160 -10.13 23.68 22.45
N ARG A 161 -10.59 23.70 21.19
CA ARG A 161 -11.95 24.10 20.83
C ARG A 161 -12.95 22.99 21.18
N TYR A 162 -12.68 21.73 20.86
CA TYR A 162 -13.56 20.61 21.17
C TYR A 162 -13.75 20.38 22.68
N VAL A 163 -12.71 20.62 23.48
CA VAL A 163 -12.82 20.64 24.95
C VAL A 163 -13.87 21.67 25.41
N LYS A 164 -13.85 22.89 24.85
CA LYS A 164 -14.85 23.94 25.17
C LYS A 164 -16.24 23.59 24.67
N GLU A 165 -16.37 23.07 23.45
CA GLU A 165 -17.65 22.63 22.88
C GLU A 165 -18.31 21.50 23.69
N LEU A 166 -17.52 20.60 24.28
CA LEU A 166 -17.98 19.53 25.17
C LEU A 166 -18.20 20.00 26.63
N GLY A 167 -17.96 21.27 26.95
CA GLY A 167 -18.11 21.82 28.30
C GLY A 167 -17.12 21.23 29.31
N LEU A 168 -15.91 20.92 28.86
CA LEU A 168 -14.81 20.38 29.67
C LEU A 168 -13.89 21.50 30.16
N ASP A 169 -13.25 21.28 31.32
CA ASP A 169 -12.24 22.16 31.89
C ASP A 169 -10.92 21.99 31.12
N LEU A 170 -10.52 23.05 30.39
CA LEU A 170 -9.34 23.04 29.55
C LEU A 170 -8.03 23.11 30.33
N ASP A 171 -8.01 23.74 31.49
CA ASP A 171 -6.80 23.85 32.30
C ASP A 171 -6.50 22.50 32.96
N LYS A 172 -7.53 21.74 33.37
CA LYS A 172 -7.41 20.33 33.75
C LYS A 172 -6.92 19.45 32.58
N VAL A 173 -7.38 19.68 31.34
CA VAL A 173 -6.88 18.94 30.17
C VAL A 173 -5.39 19.21 29.94
N LYS A 174 -4.96 20.47 30.00
CA LYS A 174 -3.55 20.83 29.80
C LYS A 174 -2.65 20.27 30.91
N ALA A 175 -3.07 20.38 32.17
CA ALA A 175 -2.38 19.74 33.29
C ALA A 175 -2.28 18.20 33.15
N PHE A 176 -3.28 17.53 32.56
CA PHE A 176 -3.20 16.10 32.26
C PHE A 176 -2.12 15.79 31.20
N VAL A 177 -2.12 16.52 30.07
CA VAL A 177 -1.15 16.36 28.96
C VAL A 177 0.28 16.66 29.42
N GLU A 178 0.45 17.71 30.22
CA GLU A 178 1.73 18.12 30.81
C GLU A 178 2.25 17.10 31.84
N SER A 179 1.36 16.46 32.61
CA SER A 179 1.74 15.41 33.57
C SER A 179 2.34 14.15 32.94
N GLY A 180 2.24 14.00 31.61
CA GLY A 180 2.76 12.83 30.88
C GLY A 180 2.00 11.52 31.11
N ARG A 181 0.95 11.52 31.96
CA ARG A 181 0.13 10.33 32.24
C ARG A 181 -0.48 9.75 30.97
N GLY A 182 -1.00 10.59 30.08
CA GLY A 182 -1.54 10.19 28.78
C GLY A 182 -0.52 9.41 27.93
N LYS A 183 0.69 9.96 27.76
CA LYS A 183 1.81 9.30 27.05
C LYS A 183 2.15 7.93 27.62
N LYS A 184 2.12 7.76 28.95
CA LYS A 184 2.35 6.45 29.60
C LYS A 184 1.27 5.43 29.22
N THR A 185 -0.01 5.78 29.34
CA THR A 185 -1.13 4.90 28.96
C THR A 185 -1.08 4.53 27.48
N ILE A 186 -0.80 5.51 26.61
CA ILE A 186 -0.64 5.28 25.15
C ILE A 186 0.52 4.31 24.86
N GLN A 187 1.65 4.45 25.57
CA GLN A 187 2.78 3.53 25.40
C GLN A 187 2.45 2.12 25.89
N GLU A 188 1.73 1.99 27.00
CA GLU A 188 1.30 0.69 27.55
C GLU A 188 0.31 -0.04 26.62
N ASP A 189 -0.61 0.69 26.00
CA ASP A 189 -1.53 0.16 24.99
C ASP A 189 -0.80 -0.20 23.68
N GLN A 190 0.16 0.62 23.21
CA GLN A 190 1.01 0.29 22.06
C GLN A 190 1.93 -0.92 22.33
N ASP A 191 2.40 -1.10 23.55
CA ASP A 191 3.21 -2.25 23.96
C ASP A 191 2.36 -3.52 23.97
N LEU A 192 1.15 -3.45 24.51
CA LEU A 192 0.18 -4.53 24.45
C LEU A 192 -0.19 -4.88 22.99
N ALA A 193 -0.47 -3.87 22.15
CA ALA A 193 -0.80 -4.04 20.74
C ALA A 193 0.30 -4.82 19.99
N ARG A 194 1.56 -4.39 20.16
CA ARG A 194 2.74 -5.09 19.61
C ARG A 194 2.85 -6.52 20.13
N LYS A 195 2.61 -6.73 21.44
CA LYS A 195 2.68 -8.04 22.08
C LYS A 195 1.64 -9.01 21.49
N VAL A 196 0.36 -8.63 21.40
CA VAL A 196 -0.73 -9.50 20.91
C VAL A 196 -0.84 -9.58 19.38
N GLY A 197 -0.07 -8.78 18.65
CA GLY A 197 -0.01 -8.82 17.19
C GLY A 197 -0.97 -7.87 16.46
N ALA A 198 -1.57 -6.91 17.17
CA ALA A 198 -2.28 -5.79 16.57
C ALA A 198 -1.27 -4.83 15.90
N ASN A 199 -0.84 -5.18 14.69
CA ASN A 199 0.23 -4.48 13.96
C ASN A 199 -0.27 -3.30 13.09
N GLY A 200 -1.51 -2.85 13.30
CA GLY A 200 -2.15 -1.75 12.59
C GLY A 200 -3.62 -1.60 13.01
N THR A 201 -4.21 -0.44 12.74
CA THR A 201 -5.53 -0.05 13.26
C THR A 201 -6.62 0.04 12.18
N PRO A 202 -7.90 -0.21 12.50
CA PRO A 202 -8.37 -0.75 13.78
C PRO A 202 -8.12 -2.27 13.88
N ALA A 203 -7.91 -2.78 15.10
CA ALA A 203 -7.78 -4.21 15.36
C ALA A 203 -8.55 -4.59 16.63
N PHE A 204 -9.29 -5.69 16.60
CA PHE A 204 -10.29 -6.05 17.60
C PHE A 204 -10.01 -7.41 18.24
N PHE A 205 -10.34 -7.54 19.52
CA PHE A 205 -10.34 -8.82 20.24
C PHE A 205 -11.69 -9.00 20.96
N ILE A 206 -12.56 -9.82 20.39
CA ILE A 206 -13.94 -10.03 20.83
C ILE A 206 -13.96 -11.25 21.76
N ASN A 207 -14.03 -11.04 23.08
CA ASN A 207 -13.71 -12.06 24.09
C ASN A 207 -12.36 -12.78 23.82
N GLY A 208 -11.40 -12.04 23.27
CA GLY A 208 -10.07 -12.54 22.87
C GLY A 208 -9.98 -13.06 21.44
N GLU A 209 -11.08 -13.30 20.73
CA GLU A 209 -11.07 -13.70 19.32
C GLU A 209 -10.63 -12.53 18.43
N ASN A 210 -9.53 -12.70 17.68
CA ASN A 210 -8.92 -11.62 16.89
C ASN A 210 -9.68 -11.35 15.59
N LEU A 211 -10.11 -10.10 15.38
CA LEU A 211 -10.75 -9.61 14.16
C LEU A 211 -10.00 -8.35 13.67
N VAL A 212 -9.39 -8.42 12.49
CA VAL A 212 -8.46 -7.37 11.99
C VAL A 212 -9.11 -6.46 10.96
N GLY A 213 -8.95 -5.15 11.12
CA GLY A 213 -9.38 -4.12 10.18
C GLY A 213 -10.85 -3.69 10.32
N ALA A 214 -11.23 -2.67 9.57
CA ALA A 214 -12.60 -2.14 9.53
C ALA A 214 -13.54 -3.09 8.75
N GLN A 215 -13.98 -4.16 9.41
CA GLN A 215 -14.86 -5.18 8.85
C GLN A 215 -16.33 -4.73 8.79
N PRO A 216 -17.17 -5.30 7.90
CA PRO A 216 -18.60 -5.01 7.87
C PRO A 216 -19.34 -5.51 9.12
N TYR A 217 -20.47 -4.88 9.44
CA TYR A 217 -21.35 -5.25 10.57
C TYR A 217 -21.63 -6.75 10.68
N GLU A 218 -21.95 -7.44 9.58
CA GLU A 218 -22.25 -8.89 9.60
C GLU A 218 -21.07 -9.73 10.13
N LYS A 219 -19.82 -9.30 9.90
CA LYS A 219 -18.64 -10.01 10.42
C LYS A 219 -18.41 -9.76 11.90
N PHE A 220 -18.74 -8.57 12.40
CA PHE A 220 -18.79 -8.32 13.85
C PHE A 220 -19.90 -9.15 14.49
N LYS A 221 -21.11 -9.11 13.93
CA LYS A 221 -22.27 -9.90 14.37
C LYS A 221 -21.96 -11.39 14.48
N GLU A 222 -21.36 -12.00 13.46
CA GLU A 222 -20.97 -13.41 13.46
C GLU A 222 -20.08 -13.77 14.67
N VAL A 223 -19.07 -12.95 14.97
CA VAL A 223 -18.14 -13.20 16.09
C VAL A 223 -18.78 -12.87 17.43
N VAL A 224 -19.56 -11.78 17.52
CA VAL A 224 -20.29 -11.39 18.74
C VAL A 224 -21.31 -12.46 19.12
N ASP A 225 -22.12 -12.97 18.18
CA ASP A 225 -23.08 -14.06 18.43
C ASP A 225 -22.37 -15.32 18.96
N ALA A 226 -21.28 -15.74 18.32
CA ALA A 226 -20.52 -16.92 18.71
C ALA A 226 -19.90 -16.77 20.11
N GLN A 227 -19.35 -15.59 20.42
CA GLN A 227 -18.74 -15.30 21.72
C GLN A 227 -19.78 -15.08 22.82
N LEU A 228 -20.96 -14.55 22.48
CA LEU A 228 -22.10 -14.43 23.38
C LEU A 228 -22.71 -15.79 23.74
N ALA A 229 -22.73 -16.74 22.80
CA ALA A 229 -23.12 -18.12 23.07
C ALA A 229 -22.13 -18.82 24.01
N LYS A 230 -20.82 -18.69 23.77
CA LYS A 230 -19.75 -19.18 24.68
C LYS A 230 -19.91 -18.58 26.09
N ALA A 231 -20.12 -17.27 26.18
CA ALA A 231 -20.35 -16.56 27.45
C ALA A 231 -21.59 -17.05 28.21
N LYS A 232 -22.75 -17.16 27.54
CA LYS A 232 -23.99 -17.66 28.15
C LYS A 232 -23.85 -19.12 28.63
N ALA A 233 -23.07 -19.93 27.93
CA ALA A 233 -22.74 -21.30 28.35
C ALA A 233 -21.79 -21.38 29.57
N LEU A 234 -21.02 -20.33 29.88
CA LEU A 234 -20.25 -20.22 31.13
C LEU A 234 -21.12 -19.75 32.30
N VAL A 235 -21.99 -18.76 32.07
CA VAL A 235 -22.94 -18.29 33.11
C VAL A 235 -23.88 -19.42 33.53
N ALA A 236 -24.36 -20.24 32.58
CA ALA A 236 -25.14 -21.44 32.88
C ALA A 236 -24.39 -22.52 33.69
N LYS A 237 -23.05 -22.44 33.79
CA LYS A 237 -22.19 -23.29 34.62
C LYS A 237 -21.79 -22.64 35.95
N GLY A 238 -22.37 -21.48 36.29
CA GLY A 238 -22.15 -20.78 37.55
C GLY A 238 -21.01 -19.74 37.53
N VAL A 239 -20.40 -19.47 36.38
CA VAL A 239 -19.41 -18.37 36.25
C VAL A 239 -20.16 -17.04 36.37
N SER A 240 -19.71 -16.12 37.23
CA SER A 240 -20.37 -14.81 37.34
C SER A 240 -20.16 -13.99 36.06
N LYS A 241 -21.15 -13.15 35.70
CA LYS A 241 -21.07 -12.28 34.51
C LYS A 241 -19.75 -11.48 34.44
N LYS A 242 -19.25 -11.01 35.58
CA LYS A 242 -18.01 -10.21 35.68
C LYS A 242 -16.76 -11.01 35.33
N ASP A 243 -16.78 -12.31 35.61
CA ASP A 243 -15.64 -13.21 35.42
C ASP A 243 -15.60 -13.82 34.01
N VAL A 244 -16.70 -13.76 33.25
CA VAL A 244 -16.83 -14.34 31.89
C VAL A 244 -15.68 -13.97 30.96
N TYR A 245 -15.27 -12.69 30.94
CA TYR A 245 -14.16 -12.26 30.07
C TYR A 245 -12.82 -12.90 30.49
N ALA A 246 -12.55 -12.98 31.79
CA ALA A 246 -11.35 -13.62 32.31
C ALA A 246 -11.38 -15.13 32.05
N GLU A 247 -12.53 -15.78 32.26
CA GLU A 247 -12.73 -17.22 32.05
C GLU A 247 -12.59 -17.63 30.58
N LEU A 248 -13.07 -16.80 29.64
CA LEU A 248 -12.88 -17.03 28.19
C LEU A 248 -11.43 -16.80 27.75
N THR A 249 -10.72 -15.83 28.35
CA THR A 249 -9.38 -15.42 27.89
C THR A 249 -8.20 -16.03 28.67
N LYS A 250 -8.43 -16.72 29.80
CA LYS A 250 -7.36 -17.25 30.69
C LYS A 250 -6.38 -18.21 30.01
N ASN A 251 -6.85 -18.97 29.02
CA ASN A 251 -6.05 -19.91 28.23
C ASN A 251 -5.61 -19.31 26.88
N GLY A 252 -5.95 -18.04 26.62
CA GLY A 252 -5.60 -17.32 25.40
C GLY A 252 -4.12 -16.98 25.34
N ARG A 253 -3.61 -16.77 24.12
CA ARG A 253 -2.21 -16.40 23.90
C ARG A 253 -1.92 -15.02 24.49
N THR A 254 -0.84 -14.91 25.26
CA THR A 254 -0.36 -13.64 25.82
C THR A 254 0.53 -12.86 24.84
N SER A 255 0.84 -13.43 23.68
CA SER A 255 1.52 -12.80 22.56
C SER A 255 1.02 -13.32 21.21
N ALA A 256 1.35 -12.63 20.13
CA ALA A 256 1.22 -13.16 18.78
C ALA A 256 1.90 -14.55 18.66
N PRO A 257 1.33 -15.51 17.91
CA PRO A 257 2.04 -16.74 17.57
C PRO A 257 3.27 -16.39 16.72
N PRO A 258 4.35 -17.20 16.78
CA PRO A 258 5.47 -17.03 15.87
C PRO A 258 4.95 -17.10 14.41
N PRO A 259 5.46 -16.26 13.49
CA PRO A 259 4.95 -16.22 12.13
C PRO A 259 5.12 -17.60 11.50
N LYS A 260 4.01 -18.24 11.12
CA LYS A 260 4.01 -19.54 10.44
C LYS A 260 5.00 -19.49 9.27
N PRO A 261 5.85 -20.52 9.06
CA PRO A 261 6.79 -20.56 7.95
C PRO A 261 6.08 -20.23 6.64
N ARG A 262 6.36 -19.04 6.10
CA ARG A 262 5.58 -18.50 4.98
C ARG A 262 6.05 -19.17 3.71
N GLU A 263 5.33 -20.22 3.28
CA GLU A 263 5.39 -20.67 1.89
C GLU A 263 5.28 -19.45 0.98
N ALA A 264 6.16 -19.37 -0.01
CA ALA A 264 6.26 -18.21 -0.88
C ALA A 264 4.87 -17.92 -1.49
N PRO A 265 4.33 -16.70 -1.38
CA PRO A 265 3.00 -16.38 -1.88
C PRO A 265 2.90 -16.65 -3.38
N GLN A 266 2.37 -17.82 -3.73
CA GLN A 266 2.07 -18.16 -5.11
C GLN A 266 1.03 -17.16 -5.61
N ALA A 267 1.29 -16.52 -6.75
CA ALA A 267 0.24 -15.74 -7.39
C ALA A 267 -0.93 -16.68 -7.71
N PRO A 268 -2.19 -16.23 -7.54
CA PRO A 268 -3.32 -17.00 -8.03
C PRO A 268 -3.11 -17.31 -9.52
N PRO A 269 -3.37 -18.55 -9.97
CA PRO A 269 -3.10 -18.96 -11.35
C PRO A 269 -3.81 -18.04 -12.33
N GLN A 270 -3.10 -17.66 -13.39
CA GLN A 270 -3.55 -16.65 -14.34
C GLN A 270 -3.98 -17.30 -15.65
N THR A 271 -5.20 -17.01 -16.10
CA THR A 271 -5.66 -17.45 -17.41
C THR A 271 -5.03 -16.59 -18.51
N ARG A 272 -4.32 -17.20 -19.47
CA ARG A 272 -3.77 -16.49 -20.62
C ARG A 272 -4.91 -15.93 -21.48
N GLN A 273 -4.91 -14.63 -21.72
CA GLN A 273 -5.88 -13.95 -22.57
C GLN A 273 -5.43 -13.99 -24.03
N LYS A 274 -6.38 -14.19 -24.96
CA LYS A 274 -6.13 -13.98 -26.39
C LYS A 274 -6.19 -12.48 -26.68
N VAL A 275 -5.07 -11.79 -26.46
CA VAL A 275 -4.95 -10.34 -26.71
C VAL A 275 -4.63 -10.11 -28.19
N ASP A 276 -5.63 -9.67 -28.95
CA ASP A 276 -5.45 -9.34 -30.37
C ASP A 276 -4.58 -8.07 -30.52
N LEU A 277 -3.60 -8.09 -31.44
CA LEU A 277 -2.78 -6.93 -31.77
C LEU A 277 -3.46 -6.08 -32.86
N VAL A 278 -3.60 -4.77 -32.62
CA VAL A 278 -4.12 -3.84 -33.63
C VAL A 278 -2.96 -3.27 -34.44
N ALA A 279 -3.11 -3.21 -35.77
CA ALA A 279 -2.14 -2.60 -36.68
C ALA A 279 -2.04 -1.08 -36.47
N GLY A 280 -0.91 -0.48 -36.85
CA GLY A 280 -0.67 0.97 -36.73
C GLY A 280 -0.50 1.50 -35.28
N THR A 281 -0.72 0.67 -34.26
CA THR A 281 -0.53 1.03 -32.85
C THR A 281 0.95 1.35 -32.55
N PRO A 282 1.25 2.34 -31.70
CA PRO A 282 2.63 2.63 -31.28
C PRO A 282 3.32 1.42 -30.66
N ALA A 283 4.53 1.10 -31.15
CA ALA A 283 5.31 -0.05 -30.70
C ALA A 283 6.82 0.25 -30.59
N LYS A 284 7.51 -0.35 -29.61
CA LYS A 284 8.96 -0.22 -29.34
C LYS A 284 9.61 -1.61 -29.40
N GLY A 285 10.86 -1.70 -29.86
CA GLY A 285 11.60 -2.97 -29.96
C GLY A 285 11.52 -3.65 -31.33
N ASN A 286 11.69 -4.96 -31.36
CA ASN A 286 11.69 -5.74 -32.60
C ASN A 286 10.26 -6.06 -33.07
N THR A 287 9.61 -5.09 -33.72
CA THR A 287 8.20 -5.16 -34.11
C THR A 287 7.88 -6.14 -35.24
N LYS A 288 8.87 -6.89 -35.74
CA LYS A 288 8.72 -7.90 -36.80
C LYS A 288 8.94 -9.32 -36.29
N ASP A 289 10.00 -9.54 -35.50
CA ASP A 289 10.53 -10.86 -35.17
C ASP A 289 10.73 -11.09 -33.66
N ALA A 290 10.16 -10.23 -32.80
CA ALA A 290 10.15 -10.45 -31.36
C ALA A 290 9.38 -11.73 -30.98
N LEU A 291 10.01 -12.53 -30.11
CA LEU A 291 9.46 -13.79 -29.60
C LEU A 291 8.47 -13.56 -28.45
N VAL A 292 8.58 -12.41 -27.77
CA VAL A 292 7.68 -11.99 -26.70
C VAL A 292 7.14 -10.59 -27.00
N THR A 293 5.82 -10.47 -27.02
CA THR A 293 5.12 -9.19 -27.16
C THR A 293 4.46 -8.83 -25.83
N ILE A 294 4.77 -7.64 -25.34
CA ILE A 294 4.09 -7.02 -24.19
C ILE A 294 3.05 -6.05 -24.73
N VAL A 295 1.79 -6.18 -24.32
CA VAL A 295 0.75 -5.19 -24.62
C VAL A 295 0.39 -4.47 -23.32
N GLU A 296 0.60 -3.15 -23.27
CA GLU A 296 0.43 -2.32 -22.07
C GLU A 296 -0.75 -1.36 -22.22
N TRP A 297 -1.77 -1.48 -21.37
CA TRP A 297 -2.78 -0.44 -21.15
C TRP A 297 -2.31 0.52 -20.06
N SER A 298 -2.02 1.77 -20.46
CA SER A 298 -1.38 2.79 -19.63
C SER A 298 -2.11 4.14 -19.64
N ASP A 299 -1.76 4.97 -18.68
CA ASP A 299 -2.34 6.31 -18.44
C ASP A 299 -1.21 7.26 -18.04
N PHE A 300 -1.07 8.38 -18.76
CA PHE A 300 0.04 9.32 -18.60
C PHE A 300 -0.01 10.17 -17.33
N GLU A 301 -1.17 10.32 -16.67
CA GLU A 301 -1.31 11.02 -15.38
C GLU A 301 -1.23 10.01 -14.20
N CYS A 302 -1.48 8.72 -14.47
CA CYS A 302 -1.43 7.68 -13.46
C CYS A 302 -0.02 7.45 -12.88
N PRO A 303 0.19 7.62 -11.56
CA PRO A 303 1.52 7.44 -10.95
C PRO A 303 1.99 5.98 -10.93
N PHE A 304 1.09 5.01 -11.09
CA PHE A 304 1.49 3.62 -11.24
C PHE A 304 2.09 3.33 -12.62
N CYS A 305 1.66 4.05 -13.66
CA CYS A 305 2.21 3.90 -15.01
C CYS A 305 3.62 4.50 -15.09
N GLY A 306 3.81 5.71 -14.55
CA GLY A 306 5.15 6.30 -14.41
C GLY A 306 6.13 5.41 -13.62
N ARG A 307 5.65 4.65 -12.63
CA ARG A 307 6.47 3.66 -11.90
C ARG A 307 6.78 2.38 -12.68
N VAL A 308 6.04 2.02 -13.73
CA VAL A 308 6.36 0.84 -14.55
C VAL A 308 7.23 1.17 -15.76
N ASN A 309 7.21 2.40 -16.26
CA ASN A 309 8.02 2.81 -17.41
C ASN A 309 9.54 2.51 -17.23
N PRO A 310 10.19 2.77 -16.07
CA PRO A 310 11.57 2.34 -15.82
C PRO A 310 11.76 0.81 -15.87
N THR A 311 10.81 0.03 -15.34
CA THR A 311 10.82 -1.43 -15.44
C THR A 311 10.73 -1.90 -16.90
N ILE A 312 9.87 -1.27 -17.71
CA ILE A 312 9.73 -1.60 -19.13
C ILE A 312 10.99 -1.20 -19.91
N LYS A 313 11.64 -0.08 -19.57
CA LYS A 313 12.97 0.24 -20.06
C LYS A 313 13.99 -0.85 -19.72
N GLU A 314 14.05 -1.32 -18.47
CA GLU A 314 14.95 -2.40 -18.02
C GLU A 314 14.67 -3.73 -18.74
N VAL A 315 13.39 -4.05 -19.01
CA VAL A 315 12.99 -5.19 -19.85
C VAL A 315 13.53 -5.05 -21.27
N MET A 316 13.29 -3.92 -21.93
CA MET A 316 13.79 -3.66 -23.29
C MET A 316 15.32 -3.66 -23.35
N ASP A 317 15.98 -3.11 -22.33
CA ASP A 317 17.43 -3.07 -22.23
C ASP A 317 18.07 -4.42 -21.87
N THR A 318 17.36 -5.34 -21.23
CA THR A 318 17.84 -6.70 -20.95
C THR A 318 17.59 -7.67 -22.12
N TYR A 319 16.41 -7.64 -22.71
CA TYR A 319 15.99 -8.64 -23.71
C TYR A 319 16.19 -8.22 -25.18
N LYS A 320 16.52 -6.94 -25.43
CA LYS A 320 16.89 -6.37 -26.74
C LYS A 320 15.93 -6.79 -27.88
N ASP A 321 16.40 -7.58 -28.84
CA ASP A 321 15.68 -7.99 -30.06
C ASP A 321 14.60 -9.06 -29.82
N LYS A 322 14.59 -9.69 -28.64
CA LYS A 322 13.63 -10.77 -28.31
C LYS A 322 12.25 -10.24 -27.90
N VAL A 323 12.14 -8.97 -27.50
CA VAL A 323 10.92 -8.36 -26.96
C VAL A 323 10.44 -7.19 -27.84
N GLN A 324 9.13 -7.00 -27.90
CA GLN A 324 8.50 -5.74 -28.29
C GLN A 324 7.44 -5.30 -27.26
N VAL A 325 7.13 -4.01 -27.23
CA VAL A 325 6.03 -3.42 -26.45
C VAL A 325 5.07 -2.73 -27.41
N GLN A 326 3.76 -3.03 -27.34
CA GLN A 326 2.68 -2.20 -27.88
C GLN A 326 2.02 -1.40 -26.77
N PHE A 327 1.86 -0.09 -26.98
CA PHE A 327 1.18 0.81 -26.04
C PHE A 327 -0.30 0.98 -26.38
N ARG A 328 -1.17 0.92 -25.37
CA ARG A 328 -2.62 1.11 -25.44
C ARG A 328 -3.03 2.22 -24.48
N ASN A 329 -3.82 3.17 -24.98
CA ASN A 329 -4.31 4.30 -24.20
C ASN A 329 -5.47 3.85 -23.28
N GLN A 330 -5.37 4.11 -21.98
CA GLN A 330 -6.43 3.82 -21.00
C GLN A 330 -6.61 5.00 -20.01
N PRO A 331 -6.90 6.22 -20.48
CA PRO A 331 -7.07 7.39 -19.63
C PRO A 331 -8.25 7.20 -18.67
N LEU A 332 -7.98 7.20 -17.36
CA LEU A 332 -9.00 6.96 -16.34
C LEU A 332 -9.83 8.21 -16.07
N SER A 333 -11.14 8.07 -15.86
CA SER A 333 -12.08 9.20 -15.78
C SER A 333 -11.88 10.16 -14.61
N PHE A 334 -11.09 9.77 -13.59
CA PHE A 334 -10.68 10.63 -12.48
C PHE A 334 -9.34 11.35 -12.71
N HIS A 335 -8.63 11.01 -13.78
CA HIS A 335 -7.42 11.69 -14.26
C HIS A 335 -7.81 12.69 -15.36
N LYS A 336 -7.88 13.98 -15.01
CA LYS A 336 -8.39 15.06 -15.88
C LYS A 336 -7.46 15.37 -17.06
N SER A 337 -6.16 15.16 -16.89
CA SER A 337 -5.11 15.44 -17.86
C SER A 337 -4.74 14.21 -18.69
N ALA A 338 -5.09 13.00 -18.24
CA ALA A 338 -4.79 11.75 -18.95
C ALA A 338 -5.35 11.68 -20.38
N MET A 339 -6.58 12.14 -20.61
CA MET A 339 -7.18 12.14 -21.96
C MET A 339 -6.49 13.16 -22.90
N PRO A 340 -6.26 14.43 -22.50
CA PRO A 340 -5.36 15.34 -23.23
C PRO A 340 -3.96 14.77 -23.50
N ALA A 341 -3.34 14.10 -22.52
CA ALA A 341 -2.01 13.50 -22.70
C ALA A 341 -2.03 12.31 -23.68
N ALA A 342 -3.05 11.47 -23.66
CA ALA A 342 -3.25 10.40 -24.65
C ALA A 342 -3.45 10.98 -26.06
N LYS A 343 -4.27 12.04 -26.20
CA LYS A 343 -4.42 12.79 -27.46
C LYS A 343 -3.08 13.34 -27.96
N ALA A 344 -2.27 13.94 -27.09
CA ALA A 344 -0.94 14.44 -27.43
C ALA A 344 0.00 13.31 -27.89
N ALA A 345 0.00 12.16 -27.21
CA ALA A 345 0.81 11.02 -27.62
C ALA A 345 0.43 10.50 -29.02
N GLN A 346 -0.87 10.38 -29.33
CA GLN A 346 -1.32 9.97 -30.67
C GLN A 346 -1.08 11.06 -31.74
N ALA A 347 -1.23 12.34 -31.42
CA ALA A 347 -0.86 13.43 -32.34
C ALA A 347 0.65 13.44 -32.66
N ALA A 348 1.49 13.08 -31.69
CA ALA A 348 2.92 12.85 -31.92
C ALA A 348 3.19 11.58 -32.75
N HIS A 349 2.38 10.53 -32.59
CA HIS A 349 2.47 9.28 -33.38
C HIS A 349 2.25 9.53 -34.87
N LYS A 350 1.24 10.35 -35.22
CA LYS A 350 0.98 10.74 -36.62
C LYS A 350 2.13 11.52 -37.28
N GLN A 351 3.08 12.01 -36.50
CA GLN A 351 4.32 12.66 -36.95
C GLN A 351 5.58 11.81 -36.64
N GLY A 352 5.42 10.52 -36.33
CA GLY A 352 6.52 9.57 -36.10
C GLY A 352 7.27 9.71 -34.77
N LYS A 353 6.76 10.49 -33.81
CA LYS A 353 7.43 10.80 -32.53
C LYS A 353 6.64 10.39 -31.28
N PHE A 354 5.84 9.32 -31.37
CA PHE A 354 5.08 8.80 -30.22
C PHE A 354 5.98 8.59 -29.00
N TRP A 355 7.12 7.91 -29.15
CA TRP A 355 7.96 7.53 -28.01
C TRP A 355 8.64 8.73 -27.34
N GLN A 356 9.01 9.76 -28.11
CA GLN A 356 9.57 10.99 -27.59
C GLN A 356 8.52 11.78 -26.79
N MET A 357 7.26 11.79 -27.24
CA MET A 357 6.15 12.38 -26.48
C MET A 357 5.81 11.53 -25.25
N HIS A 358 5.67 10.21 -25.38
CA HIS A 358 5.45 9.27 -24.29
C HIS A 358 6.46 9.42 -23.16
N ASP A 359 7.76 9.43 -23.50
CA ASP A 359 8.84 9.56 -22.53
C ASP A 359 8.77 10.95 -21.85
N LYS A 360 8.50 12.04 -22.60
CA LYS A 360 8.24 13.39 -22.04
C LYS A 360 7.03 13.49 -21.11
N LEU A 361 5.91 12.83 -21.45
CA LEU A 361 4.70 12.83 -20.62
C LEU A 361 4.93 12.10 -19.29
N PHE A 362 5.68 11.00 -19.30
CA PHE A 362 6.04 10.29 -18.07
C PHE A 362 7.16 10.96 -17.26
N GLU A 363 8.07 11.71 -17.88
CA GLU A 363 8.99 12.62 -17.18
C GLU A 363 8.23 13.72 -16.42
N ASN A 364 7.10 14.19 -16.96
CA ASN A 364 6.42 15.41 -16.51
C ASN A 364 4.97 15.20 -16.06
N GLN A 365 4.62 14.06 -15.43
CA GLN A 365 3.23 13.68 -15.09
C GLN A 365 2.41 14.71 -14.28
N ARG A 366 3.04 15.71 -13.66
CA ARG A 366 2.38 16.80 -12.89
C ARG A 366 2.10 18.06 -13.73
N ALA A 367 2.64 18.15 -14.93
CA ALA A 367 2.53 19.27 -15.86
C ALA A 367 2.06 18.71 -17.22
N LEU A 368 0.77 18.41 -17.30
CA LEU A 368 0.08 17.79 -18.45
C LEU A 368 -1.08 18.66 -18.96
N GLN A 369 -1.08 19.97 -18.64
CA GLN A 369 -2.09 20.90 -19.14
C GLN A 369 -1.83 21.24 -20.62
N PRO A 370 -2.81 21.75 -21.39
CA PRO A 370 -2.65 21.97 -22.84
C PRO A 370 -1.40 22.78 -23.23
N ALA A 371 -1.04 23.80 -22.45
CA ALA A 371 0.18 24.59 -22.67
C ALA A 371 1.48 23.78 -22.46
N ASP A 372 1.49 22.83 -21.52
CA ASP A 372 2.61 21.91 -21.29
C ASP A 372 2.74 20.94 -22.48
N LEU A 373 1.62 20.40 -22.96
CA LEU A 373 1.58 19.46 -24.08
C LEU A 373 2.08 20.11 -25.39
N GLU A 374 1.69 21.37 -25.64
CA GLU A 374 2.21 22.16 -26.77
C GLU A 374 3.71 22.47 -26.63
N LYS A 375 4.17 22.78 -25.42
CA LYS A 375 5.60 22.98 -25.12
C LYS A 375 6.39 21.70 -25.40
N TYR A 376 5.95 20.54 -24.92
CA TYR A 376 6.64 19.27 -25.20
C TYR A 376 6.63 18.92 -26.69
N ALA A 377 5.54 19.23 -27.40
CA ALA A 377 5.47 19.08 -28.85
C ALA A 377 6.53 19.93 -29.57
N ALA A 378 6.73 21.18 -29.14
CA ALA A 378 7.80 22.03 -29.65
C ALA A 378 9.20 21.49 -29.28
N GLU A 379 9.42 21.08 -28.03
CA GLU A 379 10.71 20.55 -27.54
C GLU A 379 11.17 19.30 -28.31
N ILE A 380 10.27 18.36 -28.61
CA ILE A 380 10.60 17.17 -29.42
C ILE A 380 10.59 17.45 -30.93
N GLY A 381 10.34 18.69 -31.35
CA GLY A 381 10.36 19.15 -32.73
C GLY A 381 9.22 18.61 -33.60
N LEU A 382 7.98 18.67 -33.12
CA LEU A 382 6.77 18.46 -33.93
C LEU A 382 6.40 19.73 -34.70
N ASN A 383 5.65 19.57 -35.78
CA ASN A 383 4.83 20.67 -36.32
C ASN A 383 3.68 20.90 -35.33
N VAL A 384 3.80 21.96 -34.51
CA VAL A 384 2.84 22.30 -33.44
C VAL A 384 1.44 22.60 -33.99
N ALA A 385 1.33 23.21 -35.18
CA ALA A 385 0.04 23.50 -35.79
C ALA A 385 -0.69 22.22 -36.24
N GLN A 386 0.04 21.27 -36.84
CA GLN A 386 -0.51 19.95 -37.19
C GLN A 386 -0.80 19.11 -35.91
N PHE A 387 0.03 19.22 -34.89
CA PHE A 387 -0.15 18.53 -33.60
C PHE A 387 -1.46 18.95 -32.90
N LYS A 388 -1.75 20.26 -32.78
CA LYS A 388 -3.03 20.76 -32.24
C LYS A 388 -4.23 20.18 -33.01
N LYS A 389 -4.17 20.26 -34.35
CA LYS A 389 -5.21 19.74 -35.25
C LYS A 389 -5.43 18.23 -35.09
N ASP A 390 -4.36 17.45 -34.86
CA ASP A 390 -4.46 16.00 -34.62
C ASP A 390 -5.01 15.67 -33.23
N MET A 391 -4.70 16.45 -32.19
CA MET A 391 -5.30 16.29 -30.86
C MET A 391 -6.82 16.49 -30.86
N GLU A 392 -7.34 17.35 -31.75
CA GLU A 392 -8.76 17.61 -31.96
C GLU A 392 -9.41 16.64 -32.98
N SER A 393 -8.64 15.72 -33.58
CA SER A 393 -9.15 14.88 -34.66
C SER A 393 -10.03 13.71 -34.17
N PRO A 394 -11.19 13.45 -34.82
CA PRO A 394 -12.02 12.28 -34.51
C PRO A 394 -11.32 10.92 -34.71
N GLU A 395 -10.25 10.90 -35.52
CA GLU A 395 -9.38 9.72 -35.72
C GLU A 395 -8.63 9.36 -34.42
N VAL A 396 -8.02 10.35 -33.76
CA VAL A 396 -7.33 10.16 -32.48
C VAL A 396 -8.31 9.75 -31.38
N ASP A 397 -9.50 10.35 -31.34
CA ASP A 397 -10.55 9.94 -30.40
C ASP A 397 -11.05 8.51 -30.66
N ALA A 398 -11.17 8.09 -31.92
CA ALA A 398 -11.52 6.72 -32.27
C ALA A 398 -10.43 5.71 -31.85
N ILE A 399 -9.14 6.05 -32.01
CA ILE A 399 -8.02 5.21 -31.56
C ILE A 399 -8.06 5.03 -30.04
N ILE A 400 -8.17 6.13 -29.28
CA ILE A 400 -8.17 6.06 -27.81
C ILE A 400 -9.41 5.31 -27.31
N LYS A 401 -10.61 5.61 -27.85
CA LYS A 401 -11.84 4.88 -27.51
C LYS A 401 -11.72 3.38 -27.80
N LYS A 402 -11.10 3.00 -28.92
CA LYS A 402 -10.90 1.60 -29.29
C LYS A 402 -9.93 0.87 -28.34
N ASP A 403 -8.84 1.52 -27.94
CA ASP A 403 -7.94 0.99 -26.92
C ASP A 403 -8.68 0.77 -25.58
N MET A 404 -9.51 1.71 -25.15
CA MET A 404 -10.32 1.59 -23.92
C MET A 404 -11.32 0.42 -23.99
N GLU A 405 -11.99 0.23 -25.14
CA GLU A 405 -12.91 -0.87 -25.40
C GLU A 405 -12.21 -2.25 -25.38
N ASP A 406 -11.07 -2.38 -26.04
CA ASP A 406 -10.28 -3.61 -25.99
C ASP A 406 -9.67 -3.85 -24.60
N GLY A 407 -9.34 -2.78 -23.87
CA GLY A 407 -8.97 -2.86 -22.46
C GLY A 407 -10.08 -3.44 -21.60
N ALA A 408 -11.33 -3.01 -21.82
CA ALA A 408 -12.49 -3.58 -21.14
C ALA A 408 -12.71 -5.06 -21.51
N LYS A 409 -12.55 -5.43 -22.79
CA LYS A 409 -12.64 -6.81 -23.31
C LYS A 409 -11.68 -7.78 -22.62
N TYR A 410 -10.42 -7.39 -22.41
CA TYR A 410 -9.41 -8.24 -21.74
C TYR A 410 -9.32 -8.06 -20.21
N GLY A 411 -10.17 -7.22 -19.63
CA GLY A 411 -10.21 -6.97 -18.18
C GLY A 411 -9.11 -6.02 -17.65
N ALA A 412 -8.51 -5.19 -18.51
CA ALA A 412 -7.62 -4.09 -18.14
C ALA A 412 -8.41 -2.88 -17.59
N ARG A 413 -9.18 -3.09 -16.51
CA ARG A 413 -10.08 -2.10 -15.88
C ARG A 413 -9.36 -1.05 -15.01
N GLY A 414 -8.04 -0.94 -15.13
CA GLY A 414 -7.18 -0.03 -14.37
C GLY A 414 -5.74 -0.13 -14.84
N THR A 415 -4.93 0.89 -14.52
CA THR A 415 -3.61 1.09 -15.16
C THR A 415 -2.44 1.07 -14.15
N PRO A 416 -1.25 0.59 -14.57
CA PRO A 416 -0.99 -0.10 -15.83
C PRO A 416 -1.50 -1.54 -15.77
N THR A 417 -2.04 -2.06 -16.86
CA THR A 417 -2.31 -3.50 -17.04
C THR A 417 -1.56 -3.98 -18.26
N LEU A 418 -0.65 -4.94 -18.07
CA LEU A 418 0.20 -5.47 -19.12
C LEU A 418 -0.11 -6.93 -19.40
N PHE A 419 0.13 -7.37 -20.64
CA PHE A 419 0.01 -8.76 -21.05
C PHE A 419 1.28 -9.20 -21.78
N VAL A 420 2.03 -10.12 -21.18
CA VAL A 420 3.24 -10.73 -21.78
C VAL A 420 2.78 -11.98 -22.52
N ASN A 421 2.74 -11.96 -23.86
CA ASN A 421 2.13 -13.04 -24.68
C ASN A 421 0.73 -13.47 -24.20
N GLY A 422 -0.07 -12.50 -23.70
CA GLY A 422 -1.41 -12.74 -23.13
C GLY A 422 -1.44 -13.08 -21.63
N ILE A 423 -0.31 -13.24 -20.94
CA ILE A 423 -0.25 -13.48 -19.48
C ILE A 423 -0.37 -12.13 -18.74
N PRO A 424 -1.38 -11.92 -17.86
CA PRO A 424 -1.70 -10.61 -17.29
C PRO A 424 -0.78 -10.18 -16.13
N VAL A 425 0.25 -9.41 -16.44
CA VAL A 425 1.10 -8.71 -15.47
C VAL A 425 0.41 -7.38 -15.07
N ARG A 426 -0.36 -7.42 -13.97
CA ARG A 426 -1.21 -6.30 -13.51
C ARG A 426 -0.47 -5.38 -12.53
N GLY A 427 -0.62 -4.07 -12.73
CA GLY A 427 -0.03 -3.03 -11.89
C GLY A 427 1.46 -2.82 -12.15
N ALA A 428 2.05 -1.85 -11.42
CA ALA A 428 3.45 -1.50 -11.50
C ALA A 428 4.36 -2.56 -10.84
N GLN A 429 4.59 -3.67 -11.55
CA GLN A 429 5.45 -4.76 -11.09
C GLN A 429 6.94 -4.43 -11.31
N PRO A 430 7.85 -5.01 -10.50
CA PRO A 430 9.30 -4.82 -10.67
C PRO A 430 9.87 -5.75 -11.76
N PHE A 431 11.05 -5.43 -12.29
CA PHE A 431 11.70 -6.20 -13.37
C PHE A 431 11.76 -7.71 -13.14
N PRO A 432 12.12 -8.25 -11.96
CA PRO A 432 12.14 -9.70 -11.73
C PRO A 432 10.80 -10.41 -11.95
N ALA A 433 9.66 -9.73 -11.79
CA ALA A 433 8.34 -10.30 -12.06
C ALA A 433 8.10 -10.43 -13.57
N PHE A 434 8.45 -9.40 -14.34
CA PHE A 434 8.47 -9.46 -15.81
C PHE A 434 9.44 -10.53 -16.30
N LYS A 435 10.67 -10.56 -15.77
CA LYS A 435 11.71 -11.54 -16.11
C LYS A 435 11.19 -12.98 -15.97
N THR A 436 10.49 -13.27 -14.87
CA THR A 436 9.89 -14.58 -14.58
C THR A 436 8.83 -15.02 -15.60
N VAL A 437 8.11 -14.09 -16.23
CA VAL A 437 7.17 -14.42 -17.33
C VAL A 437 7.90 -14.50 -18.67
N ILE A 438 8.75 -13.51 -18.98
CA ILE A 438 9.43 -13.38 -20.26
C ILE A 438 10.36 -14.58 -20.51
N ASP A 439 11.12 -15.05 -19.51
CA ASP A 439 11.98 -16.23 -19.65
C ASP A 439 11.17 -17.48 -20.07
N LYS A 440 10.02 -17.73 -19.40
CA LYS A 440 9.12 -18.85 -19.72
C LYS A 440 8.47 -18.72 -21.09
N GLU A 441 8.12 -17.50 -21.48
CA GLU A 441 7.52 -17.22 -22.78
C GLU A 441 8.54 -17.29 -23.93
N LEU A 442 9.83 -17.04 -23.65
CA LEU A 442 10.93 -17.33 -24.58
C LEU A 442 11.13 -18.83 -24.76
N GLU A 443 11.12 -19.63 -23.68
CA GLU A 443 11.15 -21.09 -23.81
C GLU A 443 9.96 -21.62 -24.63
N LEU A 444 8.76 -21.05 -24.43
CA LEU A 444 7.57 -21.42 -25.17
C LEU A 444 7.68 -21.02 -26.65
N ALA A 445 8.15 -19.81 -26.94
CA ALA A 445 8.43 -19.35 -28.29
C ALA A 445 9.46 -20.25 -29.01
N GLU A 446 10.52 -20.67 -28.31
CA GLU A 446 11.51 -21.60 -28.86
C GLU A 446 10.95 -23.00 -29.12
N LYS A 447 9.98 -23.46 -28.33
CA LYS A 447 9.24 -24.72 -28.59
C LYS A 447 8.35 -24.55 -29.84
N VAL A 448 7.57 -23.47 -29.91
CA VAL A 448 6.69 -23.14 -31.06
C VAL A 448 7.48 -22.98 -32.37
N MET A 449 8.67 -22.36 -32.35
CA MET A 449 9.55 -22.26 -33.52
C MET A 449 10.12 -23.62 -33.97
N LYS A 450 10.40 -24.54 -33.05
CA LYS A 450 10.89 -25.89 -33.39
C LYS A 450 9.84 -26.72 -34.15
N ASP A 451 8.56 -26.38 -34.00
CA ASP A 451 7.45 -26.94 -34.79
C ASP A 451 7.30 -26.28 -36.19
N GLY A 452 8.31 -25.52 -36.65
CA GLY A 452 8.35 -24.92 -37.99
C GLY A 452 7.69 -23.53 -38.11
N VAL A 453 7.31 -22.91 -37.01
CA VAL A 453 6.63 -21.60 -36.99
C VAL A 453 7.64 -20.46 -37.15
N ALA A 454 7.43 -19.57 -38.14
CA ALA A 454 8.29 -18.42 -38.36
C ALA A 454 8.12 -17.36 -37.25
N LYS A 455 9.21 -16.65 -36.90
CA LYS A 455 9.27 -15.68 -35.78
C LYS A 455 8.08 -14.72 -35.72
N LYS A 456 7.77 -14.05 -36.85
CA LYS A 456 6.62 -13.14 -37.00
C LYS A 456 5.25 -13.72 -36.60
N ASP A 457 5.09 -15.05 -36.70
CA ASP A 457 3.82 -15.75 -36.45
C ASP A 457 3.75 -16.37 -35.03
N VAL A 458 4.88 -16.39 -34.29
CA VAL A 458 5.00 -17.04 -32.97
C VAL A 458 3.98 -16.51 -31.96
N TYR A 459 3.77 -15.19 -31.88
CA TYR A 459 2.78 -14.62 -30.95
C TYR A 459 1.36 -15.12 -31.23
N ALA A 460 0.95 -15.13 -32.50
CA ALA A 460 -0.37 -15.57 -32.91
C ALA A 460 -0.55 -17.08 -32.66
N GLU A 461 0.48 -17.89 -32.89
CA GLU A 461 0.46 -19.32 -32.65
C GLU A 461 0.47 -19.67 -31.14
N ILE A 462 1.24 -18.94 -30.31
CA ILE A 462 1.17 -19.06 -28.84
C ILE A 462 -0.25 -18.78 -28.35
N LEU A 463 -0.87 -17.69 -28.79
CA LEU A 463 -2.25 -17.38 -28.40
C LEU A 463 -3.26 -18.42 -28.92
N LYS A 464 -3.06 -18.97 -30.13
CA LYS A 464 -3.90 -20.03 -30.69
C LYS A 464 -3.79 -21.35 -29.91
N ARG A 465 -2.61 -21.70 -29.39
CA ARG A 465 -2.37 -22.95 -28.65
C ARG A 465 -2.65 -22.85 -27.15
N GLU A 466 -2.39 -21.69 -26.53
CA GLU A 466 -2.29 -21.54 -25.08
C GLU A 466 -3.30 -20.58 -24.44
N ALA A 467 -4.10 -19.83 -25.20
CA ALA A 467 -5.13 -18.97 -24.60
C ALA A 467 -6.22 -19.79 -23.90
N GLY A 468 -6.79 -19.24 -22.82
CA GLY A 468 -7.78 -19.92 -21.98
C GLY A 468 -7.17 -20.94 -21.00
N LYS A 469 -5.93 -21.38 -21.19
CA LYS A 469 -5.22 -22.20 -20.19
C LYS A 469 -4.80 -21.34 -19.00
N THR A 470 -4.81 -21.93 -17.81
CA THR A 470 -4.18 -21.37 -16.62
C THR A 470 -2.67 -21.62 -16.68
N VAL A 471 -1.89 -20.54 -16.63
CA VAL A 471 -0.48 -20.60 -16.26
C VAL A 471 -0.36 -20.40 -14.75
N ALA A 472 0.64 -21.02 -14.13
CA ALA A 472 1.11 -20.55 -12.83
C ALA A 472 1.57 -19.10 -13.03
N GLY A 473 0.84 -18.15 -12.42
CA GLY A 473 1.17 -16.73 -12.54
C GLY A 473 2.62 -16.50 -12.09
N ALA A 474 3.25 -15.44 -12.59
CA ALA A 474 4.42 -14.95 -11.89
C ALA A 474 3.99 -14.60 -10.47
N ALA A 475 4.47 -15.37 -9.48
CA ALA A 475 4.42 -14.95 -8.10
C ALA A 475 4.95 -13.51 -8.05
N PRO A 476 4.30 -12.57 -7.33
CA PRO A 476 4.89 -11.27 -7.09
C PRO A 476 6.26 -11.55 -6.47
N THR A 477 7.34 -11.24 -7.21
CA THR A 477 8.69 -11.66 -6.81
C THR A 477 8.90 -11.14 -5.40
N PRO A 478 9.25 -12.00 -4.42
CA PRO A 478 8.88 -11.74 -3.04
C PRO A 478 9.30 -10.34 -2.61
N SER A 479 8.34 -9.57 -2.08
CA SER A 479 8.62 -8.38 -1.28
C SER A 479 9.78 -8.75 -0.37
N ALA A 480 10.93 -8.07 -0.51
CA ALA A 480 12.27 -8.54 -0.10
C ALA A 480 12.23 -9.40 1.17
N PRO A 481 12.92 -10.56 1.23
CA PRO A 481 12.68 -11.68 2.14
C PRO A 481 12.21 -11.28 3.55
N PRO A 482 11.23 -12.01 4.14
CA PRO A 482 10.55 -11.63 5.38
C PRO A 482 11.54 -11.11 6.41
N ALA A 483 11.29 -9.89 6.90
CA ALA A 483 12.20 -9.12 7.74
C ALA A 483 12.81 -10.03 8.82
N PRO A 484 14.14 -10.17 8.87
CA PRO A 484 14.77 -11.31 9.51
C PRO A 484 14.44 -11.38 11.01
N THR A 485 13.93 -12.53 11.44
CA THR A 485 13.51 -12.81 12.82
C THR A 485 14.68 -13.07 13.78
N GLY A 486 15.91 -12.99 13.29
CA GLY A 486 17.15 -13.16 14.05
C GLY A 486 18.35 -12.51 13.33
N PRO A 487 19.57 -12.60 13.90
CA PRO A 487 20.75 -11.95 13.34
C PRO A 487 21.12 -12.48 11.95
N VAL A 488 21.28 -11.58 10.98
CA VAL A 488 21.80 -11.90 9.63
C VAL A 488 23.26 -11.47 9.46
N LYS A 489 24.09 -12.31 8.86
CA LYS A 489 25.48 -11.96 8.52
C LYS A 489 25.49 -10.92 7.40
N ILE A 490 25.86 -9.69 7.74
CA ILE A 490 26.04 -8.57 6.81
C ILE A 490 27.53 -8.34 6.60
N ASP A 491 27.93 -8.14 5.35
CA ASP A 491 29.23 -7.58 5.03
C ASP A 491 29.13 -6.04 4.93
N ILE A 492 30.14 -5.37 5.46
CA ILE A 492 30.33 -3.92 5.31
C ILE A 492 30.98 -3.65 3.94
N GLY A 493 31.88 -4.53 3.49
CA GLY A 493 32.59 -4.40 2.23
C GLY A 493 33.30 -3.05 2.10
N ARG A 494 33.03 -2.34 1.00
CA ARG A 494 33.56 -1.00 0.71
C ARG A 494 32.80 0.16 1.35
N ALA A 495 31.74 -0.09 2.12
CA ALA A 495 30.86 0.97 2.65
C ALA A 495 31.62 2.01 3.49
N PRO A 496 31.30 3.32 3.36
CA PRO A 496 31.86 4.36 4.22
C PRO A 496 31.58 4.07 5.70
N THR A 497 32.64 4.16 6.52
CA THR A 497 32.61 3.76 7.94
C THR A 497 33.08 4.86 8.88
N MET A 498 32.65 4.75 10.14
CA MET A 498 33.06 5.59 11.27
C MET A 498 33.26 4.70 12.51
N GLY A 499 34.30 4.98 13.31
CA GLY A 499 34.68 4.16 14.46
C GLY A 499 35.62 2.99 14.12
N PRO A 500 36.12 2.25 15.13
CA PRO A 500 37.17 1.24 14.94
C PRO A 500 36.72 0.01 14.14
N LYS A 501 37.56 -0.50 13.24
CA LYS A 501 37.25 -1.71 12.41
C LYS A 501 37.04 -2.99 13.23
N ASN A 502 37.53 -3.01 14.47
CA ASN A 502 37.45 -4.10 15.44
C ASN A 502 36.45 -3.82 16.58
N ALA A 503 35.59 -2.81 16.45
CA ALA A 503 34.58 -2.51 17.45
C ALA A 503 33.59 -3.69 17.63
N PRO A 504 33.16 -4.01 18.87
CA PRO A 504 32.29 -5.16 19.15
C PRO A 504 30.89 -5.02 18.55
N ILE A 505 30.45 -3.79 18.26
CA ILE A 505 29.11 -3.49 17.75
C ILE A 505 29.21 -2.90 16.35
N LYS A 506 28.73 -3.65 15.35
CA LYS A 506 28.65 -3.21 13.95
C LYS A 506 27.24 -2.75 13.65
N VAL A 507 27.10 -1.48 13.30
CA VAL A 507 25.82 -0.82 12.98
C VAL A 507 25.82 -0.48 11.50
N VAL A 508 25.08 -1.25 10.69
CA VAL A 508 25.00 -1.06 9.23
C VAL A 508 23.64 -0.49 8.87
N MET A 509 23.59 0.71 8.28
CA MET A 509 22.35 1.40 7.93
C MET A 509 22.22 1.55 6.42
N TRP A 510 21.16 0.95 5.86
CA TRP A 510 20.69 1.26 4.50
C TRP A 510 19.75 2.46 4.54
N SER A 511 20.07 3.47 3.73
CA SER A 511 19.48 4.81 3.84
C SER A 511 19.32 5.52 2.49
N ASP A 512 18.56 6.61 2.50
CA ASP A 512 18.15 7.38 1.32
C ASP A 512 18.16 8.87 1.68
N PHE A 513 18.93 9.68 0.95
CA PHE A 513 19.12 11.11 1.22
C PHE A 513 17.87 11.98 0.98
N GLN A 514 16.89 11.52 0.20
CA GLN A 514 15.62 12.22 -0.03
C GLN A 514 14.48 11.68 0.88
N CYS A 515 14.67 10.52 1.52
CA CYS A 515 13.69 9.93 2.43
C CYS A 515 13.59 10.72 3.75
N PRO A 516 12.41 11.28 4.11
CA PRO A 516 12.25 12.08 5.33
C PRO A 516 12.36 11.26 6.62
N PHE A 517 12.14 9.94 6.55
CA PHE A 517 12.38 9.04 7.68
C PHE A 517 13.88 8.81 7.91
N CYS A 518 14.72 8.89 6.88
CA CYS A 518 16.18 8.81 7.04
C CYS A 518 16.73 10.06 7.73
N GLY A 519 16.27 11.26 7.33
CA GLY A 519 16.57 12.48 8.07
C GLY A 519 16.10 12.40 9.54
N ARG A 520 14.90 11.87 9.79
CA ARG A 520 14.33 11.70 11.14
C ARG A 520 15.14 10.76 12.04
N VAL A 521 15.81 9.73 11.52
CA VAL A 521 16.56 8.78 12.36
C VAL A 521 17.95 9.26 12.74
N ASN A 522 18.54 10.20 11.98
CA ASN A 522 19.92 10.64 12.18
C ASN A 522 20.21 11.07 13.64
N PRO A 523 19.38 11.88 14.33
CA PRO A 523 19.60 12.22 15.74
C PRO A 523 19.70 11.00 16.69
N SER A 524 18.90 9.94 16.45
CA SER A 524 19.00 8.69 17.21
C SER A 524 20.33 7.98 16.96
N ILE A 525 20.82 7.99 15.71
CA ILE A 525 22.11 7.38 15.32
C ILE A 525 23.30 8.22 15.82
N ASP A 526 23.18 9.54 15.83
CA ASP A 526 24.18 10.46 16.37
C ASP A 526 24.31 10.32 17.89
N GLN A 527 23.19 10.20 18.60
CA GLN A 527 23.19 9.86 20.04
C GLN A 527 23.83 8.49 20.30
N LEU A 528 23.54 7.48 19.46
CA LEU A 528 24.14 6.15 19.56
C LEU A 528 25.66 6.17 19.36
N LYS A 529 26.15 6.86 18.33
CA LYS A 529 27.58 7.06 18.09
C LYS A 529 28.25 7.81 19.25
N LYS A 530 27.56 8.79 19.85
CA LYS A 530 28.07 9.60 20.97
C LYS A 530 28.15 8.83 22.29
N GLU A 531 27.15 8.03 22.65
CA GLU A 531 27.13 7.30 23.94
C GLU A 531 28.09 6.10 23.94
N TYR A 532 28.15 5.35 22.85
CA TYR A 532 28.96 4.13 22.77
C TYR A 532 30.37 4.36 22.21
N GLY A 533 30.60 5.44 21.48
CA GLY A 533 31.92 5.87 21.01
C GLY A 533 32.69 4.77 20.27
N THR A 534 33.88 4.45 20.78
CA THR A 534 34.79 3.43 20.21
C THR A 534 34.23 2.00 20.26
N LYS A 535 33.11 1.74 20.95
CA LYS A 535 32.44 0.42 20.93
C LYS A 535 31.64 0.17 19.65
N ILE A 536 31.41 1.18 18.82
CA ILE A 536 30.65 1.08 17.56
C ILE A 536 31.54 1.24 16.33
N GLN A 537 31.35 0.37 15.34
CA GLN A 537 31.67 0.62 13.94
C GLN A 537 30.35 0.91 13.21
N PHE A 538 30.14 2.16 12.82
CA PHE A 538 29.00 2.56 11.99
C PHE A 538 29.37 2.44 10.50
N ALA A 539 28.46 1.94 9.67
CA ALA A 539 28.60 1.81 8.23
C ALA A 539 27.34 2.29 7.51
N PHE A 540 27.50 3.11 6.47
CA PHE A 540 26.39 3.61 5.66
C PHE A 540 26.34 2.91 4.30
N LYS A 541 25.18 2.35 3.92
CA LYS A 541 24.94 1.74 2.61
C LYS A 541 23.81 2.43 1.87
N GLN A 542 23.96 2.53 0.55
CA GLN A 542 23.04 3.26 -0.31
C GLN A 542 21.77 2.45 -0.56
N TYR A 543 20.59 3.06 -0.40
CA TYR A 543 19.31 2.43 -0.76
C TYR A 543 18.30 3.47 -1.26
N PRO A 544 18.60 4.20 -2.36
CA PRO A 544 17.67 5.17 -2.92
C PRO A 544 16.38 4.49 -3.40
N LEU A 545 15.23 4.95 -2.91
CA LEU A 545 13.94 4.37 -3.23
C LEU A 545 13.47 4.83 -4.62
N PRO A 546 12.91 3.96 -5.48
CA PRO A 546 12.58 4.31 -6.88
C PRO A 546 11.57 5.46 -7.08
N PHE A 547 10.90 5.92 -6.02
CA PHE A 547 9.98 7.05 -6.05
C PHE A 547 10.61 8.38 -5.59
N HIS A 548 11.87 8.37 -5.14
CA HIS A 548 12.66 9.56 -4.81
C HIS A 548 13.64 9.88 -5.94
N GLN A 549 13.23 10.76 -6.86
CA GLN A 549 13.95 11.04 -8.11
C GLN A 549 15.39 11.53 -7.88
N GLN A 550 15.67 12.25 -6.79
CA GLN A 550 17.01 12.75 -6.49
C GLN A 550 17.81 11.83 -5.53
N ALA A 551 17.23 10.73 -5.05
CA ALA A 551 17.93 9.86 -4.09
C ALA A 551 19.14 9.15 -4.71
N LYS A 552 19.04 8.64 -5.96
CA LYS A 552 20.18 7.98 -6.63
C LYS A 552 21.28 8.99 -7.04
N PRO A 553 20.96 10.18 -7.60
CA PRO A 553 21.94 11.26 -7.75
C PRO A 553 22.63 11.65 -6.44
N ALA A 554 21.90 11.85 -5.34
CA ALA A 554 22.48 12.18 -4.03
C ALA A 554 23.34 11.03 -3.45
N ALA A 555 22.94 9.78 -3.66
CA ALA A 555 23.75 8.60 -3.30
C ALA A 555 25.09 8.60 -4.05
N ILE A 556 25.08 8.80 -5.37
CA ILE A 556 26.29 8.90 -6.20
C ILE A 556 27.15 10.10 -5.76
N ALA A 557 26.55 11.27 -5.49
CA ALA A 557 27.23 12.46 -4.96
C ALA A 557 27.96 12.19 -3.63
N SER A 558 27.34 11.46 -2.70
CA SER A 558 28.01 11.07 -1.47
C SER A 558 29.23 10.18 -1.72
N LEU A 559 29.16 9.24 -2.68
CA LEU A 559 30.29 8.39 -3.06
C LEU A 559 31.37 9.13 -3.86
N ALA A 560 31.02 10.15 -4.64
CA ALA A 560 31.96 11.07 -5.28
C ALA A 560 32.75 11.88 -4.24
N ALA A 561 32.07 12.35 -3.18
CA ALA A 561 32.74 12.95 -2.02
C ALA A 561 33.60 11.92 -1.25
N HIS A 562 33.20 10.65 -1.18
CA HIS A 562 34.00 9.57 -0.59
C HIS A 562 35.31 9.31 -1.35
N ARG A 563 35.29 9.35 -2.70
CA ARG A 563 36.50 9.35 -3.57
C ARG A 563 37.44 10.54 -3.34
N GLN A 564 37.05 11.50 -2.49
CA GLN A 564 37.83 12.67 -2.07
C GLN A 564 37.93 12.80 -0.53
N GLY A 565 37.56 11.75 0.22
CA GLY A 565 37.65 11.68 1.68
C GLY A 565 36.47 12.28 2.46
N LYS A 566 35.66 13.18 1.88
CA LYS A 566 34.64 13.97 2.59
C LYS A 566 33.23 13.36 2.56
N PHE A 567 33.12 12.04 2.77
CA PHE A 567 31.82 11.36 2.73
C PHE A 567 30.87 11.85 3.82
N TRP A 568 31.36 12.04 5.06
CA TRP A 568 30.51 12.31 6.21
C TRP A 568 29.98 13.75 6.20
N GLU A 569 30.78 14.67 5.68
CA GLU A 569 30.45 16.07 5.46
C GLU A 569 29.42 16.22 4.34
N MET A 570 29.59 15.52 3.21
CA MET A 570 28.58 15.45 2.16
C MET A 570 27.29 14.76 2.66
N HIS A 571 27.40 13.66 3.38
CA HIS A 571 26.26 12.97 4.00
C HIS A 571 25.43 13.91 4.89
N ALA A 572 26.08 14.67 5.77
CA ALA A 572 25.41 15.67 6.61
C ALA A 572 24.72 16.74 5.74
N LYS A 573 25.46 17.32 4.79
CA LYS A 573 24.97 18.38 3.89
C LYS A 573 23.74 17.94 3.07
N LEU A 574 23.70 16.70 2.59
CA LEU A 574 22.57 16.13 1.87
C LEU A 574 21.35 15.93 2.79
N PHE A 575 21.54 15.51 4.05
CA PHE A 575 20.45 15.37 5.02
C PHE A 575 19.95 16.69 5.60
N GLU A 576 20.78 17.73 5.67
CA GLU A 576 20.34 19.10 5.95
C GLU A 576 19.43 19.64 4.83
N ASN A 577 19.67 19.23 3.58
CA ASN A 577 19.07 19.83 2.39
C ASN A 577 18.20 18.84 1.57
N GLN A 578 17.49 17.90 2.21
CA GLN A 578 16.75 16.81 1.52
C GLN A 578 15.76 17.24 0.41
N LYS A 579 15.36 18.53 0.39
CA LYS A 579 14.44 19.13 -0.61
C LYS A 579 15.17 19.72 -1.83
N ALA A 580 16.47 19.98 -1.73
CA ALA A 580 17.33 20.60 -2.73
C ALA A 580 18.52 19.68 -3.00
N LEU A 581 18.31 18.72 -3.90
CA LEU A 581 19.22 17.61 -4.22
C LEU A 581 19.43 17.45 -5.74
N GLY A 582 19.14 18.47 -6.56
CA GLY A 582 19.39 18.45 -8.00
C GLY A 582 20.88 18.54 -8.34
N GLU A 583 21.29 18.26 -9.57
CA GLU A 583 22.71 18.26 -9.96
C GLU A 583 23.42 19.59 -9.63
N GLU A 584 22.74 20.72 -9.81
CA GLU A 584 23.23 22.06 -9.42
C GLU A 584 23.44 22.21 -7.91
N ASP A 585 22.49 21.72 -7.09
CA ASP A 585 22.61 21.70 -5.63
C ASP A 585 23.81 20.85 -5.18
N LEU A 586 23.93 19.63 -5.75
CA LEU A 586 24.99 18.68 -5.42
C LEU A 586 26.39 19.23 -5.77
N VAL A 587 26.52 19.90 -6.92
CA VAL A 587 27.75 20.58 -7.35
C VAL A 587 28.06 21.79 -6.47
N LYS A 588 27.05 22.59 -6.08
CA LYS A 588 27.21 23.69 -5.13
C LYS A 588 27.69 23.19 -3.77
N TYR A 589 27.08 22.13 -3.22
CA TYR A 589 27.51 21.53 -1.95
C TYR A 589 28.94 21.00 -2.02
N ALA A 590 29.37 20.44 -3.16
CA ALA A 590 30.76 20.03 -3.34
C ALA A 590 31.73 21.22 -3.28
N GLY A 591 31.37 22.36 -3.88
CA GLY A 591 32.13 23.61 -3.77
C GLY A 591 32.18 24.14 -2.33
N GLU A 592 31.03 24.21 -1.64
CA GLU A 592 30.94 24.66 -0.24
C GLU A 592 31.73 23.77 0.73
N LEU A 593 31.82 22.47 0.46
CA LEU A 593 32.63 21.52 1.24
C LEU A 593 34.11 21.50 0.83
N GLY A 594 34.53 22.30 -0.16
CA GLY A 594 35.90 22.34 -0.65
C GLY A 594 36.37 21.02 -1.25
N LEU A 595 35.55 20.42 -2.11
CA LEU A 595 35.93 19.32 -3.00
C LEU A 595 36.54 19.87 -4.30
N ASP A 596 37.32 19.05 -5.00
CA ASP A 596 37.59 19.27 -6.42
C ASP A 596 36.28 19.07 -7.19
N VAL A 597 35.68 20.19 -7.60
CA VAL A 597 34.39 20.23 -8.30
C VAL A 597 34.50 19.60 -9.69
N GLY A 598 35.63 19.74 -10.38
CA GLY A 598 35.85 19.16 -11.71
C GLY A 598 35.94 17.63 -11.64
N LYS A 599 36.69 17.10 -10.67
CA LYS A 599 36.69 15.67 -10.35
C LYS A 599 35.31 15.21 -9.90
N PHE A 600 34.62 15.96 -9.04
CA PHE A 600 33.29 15.61 -8.53
C PHE A 600 32.25 15.52 -9.65
N GLN A 601 32.19 16.50 -10.56
CA GLN A 601 31.29 16.47 -11.73
C GLN A 601 31.58 15.30 -12.68
N LYS A 602 32.82 14.83 -12.76
CA LYS A 602 33.19 13.60 -13.47
C LYS A 602 32.74 12.35 -12.70
N ASP A 603 33.01 12.29 -11.39
CA ASP A 603 32.60 11.19 -10.50
C ASP A 603 31.07 11.01 -10.49
N LEU A 604 30.28 12.09 -10.54
CA LEU A 604 28.81 12.05 -10.66
C LEU A 604 28.30 11.27 -11.89
N LYS A 605 29.14 11.13 -12.92
CA LYS A 605 28.81 10.51 -14.21
C LYS A 605 29.56 9.20 -14.43
N ASP A 606 30.20 8.68 -13.39
CA ASP A 606 30.95 7.43 -13.42
C ASP A 606 30.02 6.20 -13.19
N PRO A 607 29.95 5.24 -14.13
CA PRO A 607 29.15 4.04 -13.96
C PRO A 607 29.58 3.15 -12.78
N GLU A 608 30.82 3.22 -12.30
CA GLU A 608 31.27 2.49 -11.10
C GLU A 608 30.52 2.92 -9.84
N LEU A 609 30.19 4.21 -9.71
CA LEU A 609 29.47 4.73 -8.54
C LEU A 609 27.98 4.40 -8.63
N ALA A 610 27.40 4.44 -9.83
CA ALA A 610 26.05 3.93 -10.06
C ALA A 610 25.95 2.44 -9.73
N ALA A 611 26.90 1.63 -10.21
CA ALA A 611 26.97 0.19 -9.93
C ALA A 611 27.23 -0.12 -8.45
N TRP A 612 27.92 0.75 -7.70
CA TRP A 612 28.01 0.64 -6.24
C TRP A 612 26.65 0.86 -5.59
N VAL A 613 25.93 1.93 -5.93
CA VAL A 613 24.59 2.18 -5.39
C VAL A 613 23.66 0.98 -5.65
N ASP A 614 23.69 0.42 -6.87
CA ASP A 614 22.89 -0.76 -7.22
C ASP A 614 23.35 -2.04 -6.48
N GLN A 615 24.65 -2.20 -6.20
CA GLN A 615 25.17 -3.28 -5.36
C GLN A 615 24.67 -3.16 -3.90
N ASP A 616 24.76 -1.98 -3.29
CA ASP A 616 24.27 -1.78 -1.91
C ASP A 616 22.75 -2.04 -1.84
N MET A 617 21.98 -1.63 -2.85
CA MET A 617 20.54 -1.95 -2.97
C MET A 617 20.27 -3.45 -3.09
N ALA A 618 21.05 -4.18 -3.88
CA ALA A 618 20.92 -5.62 -4.05
C ALA A 618 21.28 -6.38 -2.75
N GLU A 619 22.34 -5.95 -2.06
CA GLU A 619 22.75 -6.51 -0.76
C GLU A 619 21.69 -6.24 0.32
N GLY A 620 21.15 -5.02 0.39
CA GLY A 620 20.05 -4.67 1.30
C GLY A 620 18.81 -5.54 1.04
N SER A 621 18.41 -5.65 -0.23
CA SER A 621 17.27 -6.49 -0.64
C SER A 621 17.48 -7.95 -0.21
N LYS A 622 18.70 -8.48 -0.37
CA LYS A 622 19.07 -9.86 0.01
C LYS A 622 18.98 -10.11 1.51
N VAL A 623 19.24 -9.11 2.36
CA VAL A 623 19.11 -9.22 3.83
C VAL A 623 17.76 -8.77 4.39
N GLY A 624 16.77 -8.51 3.52
CA GLY A 624 15.40 -8.20 3.93
C GLY A 624 15.11 -6.71 4.16
N VAL A 625 15.95 -5.79 3.66
CA VAL A 625 15.61 -4.36 3.58
C VAL A 625 14.39 -4.19 2.67
N ARG A 626 13.39 -3.45 3.16
CA ARG A 626 12.07 -3.28 2.51
C ARG A 626 11.69 -1.82 2.27
N GLY A 627 12.57 -0.91 2.69
CA GLY A 627 12.36 0.54 2.77
C GLY A 627 13.43 1.12 3.70
N THR A 628 13.53 2.45 3.75
CA THR A 628 14.59 3.16 4.50
C THR A 628 14.02 4.06 5.59
N PRO A 629 14.75 4.29 6.70
CA PRO A 629 16.03 3.68 7.03
C PRO A 629 15.87 2.24 7.54
N ALA A 630 16.83 1.39 7.26
CA ALA A 630 16.90 0.02 7.80
C ALA A 630 18.28 -0.20 8.43
N THR A 631 18.32 -0.35 9.75
CA THR A 631 19.55 -0.41 10.53
C THR A 631 19.74 -1.80 11.10
N PHE A 632 20.94 -2.38 11.00
CA PHE A 632 21.26 -3.67 11.57
C PHE A 632 22.37 -3.54 12.61
N ILE A 633 22.13 -3.99 13.83
CA ILE A 633 23.09 -4.00 14.94
C ILE A 633 23.55 -5.45 15.14
N ASN A 634 24.82 -5.76 14.83
CA ASN A 634 25.35 -7.12 14.76
C ASN A 634 24.44 -8.11 13.99
N GLY A 635 23.78 -7.61 12.94
CA GLY A 635 22.85 -8.38 12.12
C GLY A 635 21.39 -8.38 12.57
N ARG A 636 21.05 -7.79 13.73
CA ARG A 636 19.64 -7.66 14.19
C ARG A 636 19.01 -6.41 13.60
N LEU A 637 17.90 -6.57 12.88
CA LEU A 637 17.20 -5.46 12.21
C LEU A 637 16.42 -4.59 13.22
N VAL A 638 16.78 -3.32 13.29
CA VAL A 638 15.96 -2.22 13.80
C VAL A 638 15.40 -1.46 12.59
N SER A 639 14.12 -1.70 12.28
CA SER A 639 13.48 -1.24 11.04
C SER A 639 12.80 0.12 11.21
N GLY A 640 13.02 1.04 10.26
CA GLY A 640 12.41 2.36 10.23
C GLY A 640 13.09 3.39 11.15
N ALA A 641 12.52 4.60 11.18
CA ALA A 641 13.01 5.72 11.96
C ALA A 641 12.64 5.59 13.45
N GLN A 642 13.30 4.67 14.15
CA GLN A 642 13.06 4.40 15.57
C GLN A 642 13.66 5.49 16.49
N PRO A 643 13.12 5.69 17.70
CA PRO A 643 13.71 6.57 18.70
C PRO A 643 14.96 5.93 19.32
N TYR A 644 15.85 6.76 19.86
CA TYR A 644 17.13 6.32 20.44
C TYR A 644 17.07 5.07 21.36
N PRO A 645 16.10 4.95 22.32
CA PRO A 645 16.05 3.79 23.22
C PRO A 645 15.91 2.43 22.52
N ALA A 646 15.31 2.37 21.32
CA ALA A 646 15.17 1.13 20.57
C ALA A 646 16.51 0.63 20.02
N PHE A 647 17.39 1.55 19.57
CA PHE A 647 18.77 1.20 19.21
C PHE A 647 19.60 0.86 20.45
N LYS A 648 19.45 1.67 21.52
CA LYS A 648 20.15 1.49 22.79
C LYS A 648 19.94 0.09 23.36
N ALA A 649 18.68 -0.36 23.44
CA ALA A 649 18.33 -1.69 23.96
C ALA A 649 19.05 -2.83 23.22
N VAL A 650 19.09 -2.79 21.88
CA VAL A 650 19.77 -3.81 21.08
C VAL A 650 21.29 -3.74 21.28
N VAL A 651 21.90 -2.55 21.34
CA VAL A 651 23.35 -2.42 21.62
C VAL A 651 23.69 -2.92 23.03
N ASP A 652 22.89 -2.59 24.05
CA ASP A 652 23.08 -3.06 25.43
C ASP A 652 22.81 -4.56 25.61
N GLU A 653 22.14 -5.23 24.67
CA GLU A 653 22.01 -6.69 24.64
C GLU A 653 23.20 -7.35 23.91
N GLU A 654 23.65 -6.79 22.78
CA GLU A 654 24.81 -7.31 22.05
C GLU A 654 26.14 -7.10 22.80
N LEU A 655 26.25 -6.07 23.65
CA LEU A 655 27.42 -5.83 24.52
C LEU A 655 27.50 -6.74 25.76
N LYS A 656 26.52 -7.64 25.97
CA LYS A 656 26.49 -8.61 27.09
C LYS A 656 26.89 -10.04 26.66
N LYS A 657 27.34 -10.21 25.42
CA LYS A 657 27.76 -11.48 24.82
C LYS A 657 29.27 -11.54 24.66
#